data_AF-C3ZRP2-F1
#
_entry.id   AF-C3ZRP2-F1
#
_cell.length_a   1.000
_cell.length_b   1.000
_cell.length_c   1.000
_cell.angle_alpha   90.00
_cell.angle_beta   90.00
_cell.angle_gamma   90.00
#
_symmetry.space_group_name_H-M   'P 1'
#
loop_
_entity.id
_entity.type
_entity.pdbx_description
1 polymer ?
#
loop_
_entity_poly.entity_id
_entity_poly.type
_entity_poly.pdbx_seq_one_letter_code
_entity_poly.pdbx_strand_id
1 'polypeptide(L)'
;MTCLGTANVEVSFKLAEYRRRKPGKKFLKKMITTEKVVTVPYSLNYRLQGNIVFTLQKDKGKREEKSVNVVEIYQEFGGKVVTDAGGVLLTAEGTFEATTETSQEVELKEPDPDTTMKMIHNALLLNDSAKIVEEVRDRFALSKLLKVMFSKHVISEEELKTVSDQKLSVKESVDKLVLVLENAEPEKFLMFLDILQSEGYNELVKVLDPRGIYPDNVKHISNLSGVVDHYFVTKKEREVSNSLESSRGAILHGMPGSGKTQLAIKVAGDYARMHPHAVVWLLDGSSEEKLKDGIEKLQQRLDRGANVNDISMFQSNISRWKHCLLIINDLSPTVAIPHQLMRSSAKLIITTQDSFLCHEDVRSIPQEGFTEDEAVEFLSPQMPQGTPPEHVKELANLFSCLPLGLAAARASINTGSMTVAEYKRQLRGGRAAMEALMDREDRWLQKYYKPEQQDAARNIFAALQLAIDSLDDQCSPEAEKTCKVMLQQCAFLEPNKIPVLILKAALTSSPTIGSEAHFTERMRMFSLGSIDGEGIKRRLSIHGVTQMALRLQLEKEQQTTTCINRLLQILVKFFSKDTLYAEMYKFSVSLMPHVEAALKHADNLRAVCTEYPLMKARLLMVYGHLLIQKGSPALSEECLIEAEKLLLEFARIAGHSLYNNVQNPDNVIFYTQRYRYLQELYESLAGASQSLDDNFFQETVIRRVITKEHLTAVSDKLGTDDRITVALQNMVENFEPLTVEMYETLVGTDLAIPTETLKMTFLPELYVTILYTLGKALPNKDDEDPQGSNSGHLRQALVISALSTCAKVNKAMGAMFLVYFLVMTDILGNASIVKLRGEQNSLDKQKQDMNQMIKGLTTSQCYDFGVLANLGNIIVMNYCANLMKYCTIVAENAEEVDLIPMGQRMYGKMLELVGIESKAGNTPTKLTEYYITAGEFKFMTEELEEAAEMFRKAYRVELKREEYHPSIGDALLDLIYVHIKQNELRRARVCTRRLLQLAQDHWPESVTAAEGVLKGVCCKIVFRAPKRNQEEDKSNSIKVNAVNCDRVTTV
;
A
#
# COMPACT_ATOMS: atom_id res chain seq x y z
N MET A 1 -52.58 12.25 46.57
CA MET A 1 -51.64 13.39 46.66
C MET A 1 -50.72 13.31 45.46
N THR A 2 -50.71 14.34 44.62
CA THR A 2 -49.78 14.43 43.48
C THR A 2 -49.15 15.81 43.58
N CYS A 3 -47.86 15.86 43.93
CA CYS A 3 -47.08 17.10 43.93
C CYS A 3 -46.27 17.16 42.64
N LEU A 4 -46.46 18.22 41.85
CA LEU A 4 -45.56 18.61 40.77
C LEU A 4 -44.80 19.84 41.24
N GLY A 5 -43.48 19.73 41.38
CA GLY A 5 -42.59 20.84 41.68
C GLY A 5 -41.16 20.51 41.24
N THR A 6 -40.56 21.40 40.46
CA THR A 6 -39.17 21.32 39.97
C THR A 6 -38.19 21.80 41.04
N ALA A 7 -37.07 21.09 41.22
CA ALA A 7 -35.99 21.47 42.13
C ALA A 7 -34.67 21.65 41.36
N ASN A 8 -33.93 22.71 41.65
CA ASN A 8 -32.56 22.94 41.17
C ASN A 8 -31.56 22.52 42.25
N VAL A 9 -30.50 21.81 41.86
CA VAL A 9 -29.45 21.27 42.75
C VAL A 9 -28.09 21.80 42.28
N GLU A 10 -27.28 22.29 43.22
CA GLU A 10 -25.90 22.75 42.97
C GLU A 10 -24.93 21.96 43.86
N VAL A 11 -23.82 21.45 43.30
CA VAL A 11 -22.85 20.56 43.99
C VAL A 11 -21.42 21.00 43.66
N SER A 12 -20.52 21.02 44.66
CA SER A 12 -19.10 21.38 44.49
C SER A 12 -18.13 20.39 45.16
N PHE A 13 -16.96 20.13 44.55
CA PHE A 13 -15.94 19.19 45.04
C PHE A 13 -14.50 19.78 45.05
N LYS A 14 -13.62 19.27 45.93
CA LYS A 14 -12.16 19.53 45.95
C LYS A 14 -11.37 18.23 46.17
N LEU A 15 -10.23 18.07 45.48
CA LEU A 15 -9.33 16.91 45.59
C LEU A 15 -7.86 17.35 45.70
N ALA A 16 -7.05 16.59 46.45
CA ALA A 16 -5.62 16.84 46.72
C ALA A 16 -4.72 15.66 46.26
N GLU A 17 -3.50 15.98 45.80
CA GLU A 17 -2.50 15.10 45.17
C GLU A 17 -1.67 14.20 46.11
N TYR A 18 -1.15 13.07 45.60
CA TYR A 18 0.08 12.43 46.12
C TYR A 18 0.89 11.61 45.08
N ARG A 19 2.21 11.46 45.33
CA ARG A 19 3.33 11.10 44.41
C ARG A 19 3.78 9.60 44.35
N ARG A 20 4.13 9.18 43.11
CA ARG A 20 5.19 8.28 42.53
C ARG A 20 5.73 6.99 43.22
N ARG A 21 5.76 5.86 42.45
CA ARG A 21 6.89 4.89 42.24
C ARG A 21 6.68 3.98 40.98
N LYS A 22 7.78 3.43 40.42
CA LYS A 22 8.06 2.89 39.05
C LYS A 22 7.20 1.70 38.52
N PRO A 23 6.97 1.52 37.19
CA PRO A 23 6.24 0.37 36.63
C PRO A 23 7.11 -0.64 35.84
N GLY A 24 6.68 -1.91 35.83
CA GLY A 24 7.10 -2.94 34.89
C GLY A 24 5.89 -3.66 34.30
N LYS A 25 5.95 -4.06 33.01
CA LYS A 25 4.81 -4.53 32.17
C LYS A 25 3.97 -5.68 32.75
N LYS A 26 4.48 -6.50 33.67
CA LYS A 26 3.70 -7.56 34.35
C LYS A 26 2.80 -7.05 35.50
N PHE A 27 3.05 -5.84 36.03
CA PHE A 27 2.28 -5.27 37.14
C PHE A 27 0.97 -4.61 36.68
N LEU A 28 0.95 -3.99 35.50
CA LEU A 28 -0.23 -3.33 34.93
C LEU A 28 -1.39 -4.30 34.63
N LYS A 29 -1.09 -5.55 34.26
CA LYS A 29 -2.12 -6.56 33.97
C LYS A 29 -2.80 -7.10 35.24
N LYS A 30 -2.24 -6.87 36.43
CA LYS A 30 -2.75 -7.39 37.72
C LYS A 30 -3.48 -6.33 38.57
N MET A 31 -3.42 -5.04 38.20
CA MET A 31 -4.15 -3.95 38.88
C MET A 31 -5.57 -3.66 38.32
N ILE A 32 -5.95 -4.27 37.20
CA ILE A 32 -7.25 -3.97 36.54
C ILE A 32 -8.44 -4.70 37.20
N THR A 33 -8.21 -5.54 38.22
CA THR A 33 -9.31 -6.29 38.88
C THR A 33 -9.24 -6.24 40.40
N THR A 34 -9.21 -5.06 41.01
CA THR A 34 -9.55 -4.91 42.43
C THR A 34 -10.64 -3.87 42.60
N GLU A 35 -11.85 -4.34 42.92
CA GLU A 35 -13.01 -3.54 43.30
C GLU A 35 -12.65 -2.64 44.49
N LYS A 36 -13.00 -1.35 44.41
CA LYS A 36 -12.93 -0.41 45.52
C LYS A 36 -14.34 0.02 45.89
N VAL A 37 -14.74 -0.25 47.13
CA VAL A 37 -15.94 0.33 47.75
C VAL A 37 -15.54 1.68 48.35
N VAL A 38 -16.23 2.75 47.97
CA VAL A 38 -16.04 4.08 48.58
C VAL A 38 -17.34 4.53 49.22
N THR A 39 -17.28 4.83 50.52
CA THR A 39 -18.40 5.39 51.30
C THR A 39 -18.34 6.92 51.20
N VAL A 40 -19.37 7.55 50.62
CA VAL A 40 -19.41 9.01 50.46
C VAL A 40 -20.56 9.59 51.28
N PRO A 41 -20.28 10.50 52.23
CA PRO A 41 -21.33 11.23 52.94
C PRO A 41 -21.93 12.32 52.04
N TYR A 42 -23.24 12.52 52.12
CA TYR A 42 -23.94 13.63 51.46
C TYR A 42 -24.90 14.34 52.44
N SER A 43 -25.20 15.59 52.11
CA SER A 43 -26.22 16.40 52.79
C SER A 43 -27.12 17.02 51.72
N LEU A 44 -28.42 16.68 51.76
CA LEU A 44 -29.44 17.17 50.82
C LEU A 44 -30.36 18.16 51.53
N ASN A 45 -30.44 19.38 51.01
CA ASN A 45 -31.32 20.42 51.52
C ASN A 45 -32.57 20.54 50.62
N TYR A 46 -33.74 20.24 51.17
CA TYR A 46 -35.03 20.41 50.50
C TYR A 46 -35.72 21.69 50.99
N ARG A 47 -36.11 22.58 50.07
CA ARG A 47 -36.90 23.78 50.40
C ARG A 47 -38.35 23.57 49.95
N LEU A 48 -39.28 23.48 50.90
CA LEU A 48 -40.71 23.33 50.64
C LEU A 48 -41.40 24.70 50.74
N GLN A 49 -42.08 25.13 49.67
CA GLN A 49 -42.87 26.36 49.61
C GLN A 49 -44.19 26.10 48.88
N GLY A 50 -45.31 26.63 49.39
CA GLY A 50 -46.62 26.55 48.76
C GLY A 50 -47.78 26.41 49.75
N ASN A 51 -49.01 26.42 49.22
CA ASN A 51 -50.22 26.09 49.99
C ASN A 51 -50.72 24.70 49.59
N ILE A 52 -51.11 23.90 50.56
CA ILE A 52 -51.82 22.64 50.31
C ILE A 52 -53.32 22.92 50.40
N VAL A 53 -54.04 22.64 49.33
CA VAL A 53 -55.52 22.72 49.31
C VAL A 53 -56.07 21.34 49.62
N PHE A 54 -56.83 21.25 50.71
CA PHE A 54 -57.61 20.07 51.07
C PHE A 54 -59.05 20.27 50.62
N THR A 55 -59.53 19.39 49.74
CA THR A 55 -60.93 19.34 49.36
C THR A 55 -61.63 18.28 50.22
N LEU A 56 -62.44 18.72 51.18
CA LEU A 56 -63.24 17.85 52.03
C LEU A 56 -64.63 17.67 51.40
N GLN A 57 -64.98 16.43 51.10
CA GLN A 57 -66.29 16.06 50.58
C GLN A 57 -67.12 15.49 51.73
N LYS A 58 -68.17 16.21 52.14
CA LYS A 58 -69.11 15.74 53.16
C LYS A 58 -70.22 14.92 52.51
N ASP A 59 -70.71 13.90 53.20
CA ASP A 59 -71.80 13.04 52.72
C ASP A 59 -73.01 13.89 52.31
N LYS A 60 -73.48 13.66 51.08
CA LYS A 60 -74.42 14.48 50.28
C LYS A 60 -73.82 15.55 49.34
N GLY A 61 -72.54 15.44 48.98
CA GLY A 61 -72.03 16.00 47.72
C GLY A 61 -71.67 17.49 47.71
N LYS A 62 -71.58 18.17 48.86
CA LYS A 62 -70.93 19.48 48.95
C LYS A 62 -69.43 19.32 49.22
N ARG A 63 -68.59 19.90 48.34
CA ARG A 63 -67.15 20.02 48.51
C ARG A 63 -66.82 21.36 49.17
N GLU A 64 -65.97 21.31 50.19
CA GLU A 64 -65.41 22.48 50.87
C GLU A 64 -63.88 22.43 50.69
N GLU A 65 -63.29 23.44 50.06
CA GLU A 65 -61.85 23.53 49.88
C GLU A 65 -61.23 24.43 50.94
N LYS A 66 -60.26 23.91 51.68
CA LYS A 66 -59.44 24.67 52.62
C LYS A 66 -58.00 24.66 52.15
N SER A 67 -57.45 25.83 51.87
CA SER A 67 -56.03 26.03 51.58
C SER A 67 -55.29 26.37 52.87
N VAL A 68 -54.24 25.62 53.20
CA VAL A 68 -53.38 25.88 54.36
C VAL A 68 -51.93 25.98 53.90
N ASN A 69 -51.18 26.96 54.40
CA ASN A 69 -49.79 27.15 54.03
C ASN A 69 -48.92 26.03 54.60
N VAL A 70 -48.01 25.46 53.80
CA VAL A 70 -47.12 24.36 54.23
C VAL A 70 -46.27 24.75 55.45
N VAL A 71 -45.92 26.03 55.59
CA VAL A 71 -45.18 26.55 56.76
C VAL A 71 -46.02 26.47 58.03
N GLU A 72 -47.33 26.75 57.96
CA GLU A 72 -48.23 26.70 59.12
C GLU A 72 -48.47 25.26 59.59
N ILE A 73 -48.65 24.31 58.65
CA ILE A 73 -48.81 22.87 58.96
C ILE A 73 -47.58 22.32 59.70
N TYR A 74 -46.38 22.71 59.26
CA TYR A 74 -45.14 22.24 59.88
C TYR A 74 -44.86 22.89 61.25
N GLN A 75 -45.29 24.13 61.47
CA GLN A 75 -45.17 24.80 62.78
C GLN A 75 -46.07 24.16 63.85
N GLU A 76 -47.24 23.62 63.48
CA GLU A 76 -48.15 22.93 64.41
C GLU A 76 -47.67 21.53 64.84
N PHE A 77 -46.92 20.81 63.99
CA PHE A 77 -46.61 19.39 64.20
C PHE A 77 -45.14 19.04 64.53
N GLY A 78 -44.23 20.02 64.63
CA GLY A 78 -43.07 19.93 65.54
C GLY A 78 -41.66 19.95 64.95
N GLY A 79 -40.72 20.33 65.83
CA GLY A 79 -39.25 20.33 65.64
C GLY A 79 -38.67 21.72 65.32
N LYS A 80 -37.53 22.09 65.94
CA LYS A 80 -36.82 23.36 65.68
C LYS A 80 -36.43 23.47 64.19
N VAL A 81 -37.25 24.15 63.41
CA VAL A 81 -37.01 24.45 62.01
C VAL A 81 -36.64 25.92 61.90
N VAL A 82 -35.52 26.22 61.23
CA VAL A 82 -35.14 27.60 60.89
C VAL A 82 -36.01 28.02 59.70
N THR A 83 -37.02 28.85 59.97
CA THR A 83 -37.86 29.45 58.92
C THR A 83 -37.16 30.69 58.37
N ASP A 84 -36.81 30.66 57.08
CA ASP A 84 -36.34 31.84 56.34
C ASP A 84 -37.33 32.16 55.20
N ALA A 85 -37.57 33.46 55.01
CA ALA A 85 -38.50 34.12 54.08
C ALA A 85 -39.28 33.15 53.17
N GLY A 86 -40.38 32.61 53.72
CA GLY A 86 -41.45 31.94 52.97
C GLY A 86 -41.32 30.42 52.74
N GLY A 87 -40.42 29.69 53.40
CA GLY A 87 -40.35 28.21 53.24
C GLY A 87 -39.76 27.42 54.42
N VAL A 88 -39.95 26.10 54.38
CA VAL A 88 -39.35 25.13 55.33
C VAL A 88 -38.16 24.44 54.68
N LEU A 89 -36.98 24.51 55.30
CA LEU A 89 -35.77 23.81 54.85
C LEU A 89 -35.59 22.51 55.63
N LEU A 90 -35.50 21.38 54.94
CA LEU A 90 -35.23 20.06 55.51
C LEU A 90 -33.86 19.58 55.04
N THR A 91 -32.95 19.30 55.97
CA THR A 91 -31.63 18.73 55.67
C THR A 91 -31.63 17.24 55.97
N ALA A 92 -31.40 16.41 54.96
CA ALA A 92 -31.21 14.98 55.12
C ALA A 92 -29.74 14.63 54.89
N GLU A 93 -29.10 14.03 55.89
CA GLU A 93 -27.72 13.57 55.81
C GLU A 93 -27.67 12.05 55.80
N GLY A 94 -26.80 11.49 54.96
CA GLY A 94 -26.63 10.06 54.84
C GLY A 94 -25.30 9.68 54.19
N THR A 95 -24.99 8.39 54.22
CA THR A 95 -23.85 7.77 53.53
C THR A 95 -24.39 6.67 52.63
N PHE A 96 -23.91 6.59 51.40
CA PHE A 96 -24.14 5.41 50.56
C PHE A 96 -22.81 4.81 50.12
N GLU A 97 -22.78 3.48 50.00
CA GLU A 97 -21.65 2.73 49.49
C GLU A 97 -21.82 2.55 47.98
N ALA A 98 -20.89 3.10 47.21
CA ALA A 98 -20.85 2.92 45.76
C ALA A 98 -19.72 1.95 45.39
N THR A 99 -20.04 0.92 44.62
CA THR A 99 -19.07 0.23 43.76
C THR A 99 -19.06 0.93 42.42
N THR A 100 -18.06 1.78 42.19
CA THR A 100 -17.88 2.39 40.87
C THR A 100 -17.07 1.45 39.99
N GLU A 101 -17.72 0.77 39.05
CA GLU A 101 -17.06 0.45 37.77
C GLU A 101 -16.86 1.77 37.03
N THR A 102 -15.79 2.49 37.36
CA THR A 102 -15.29 3.51 36.45
C THR A 102 -14.64 2.79 35.28
N SER A 103 -15.41 2.54 34.24
CA SER A 103 -14.91 2.49 32.86
C SER A 103 -14.47 3.90 32.46
N GLN A 104 -13.49 4.47 33.16
CA GLN A 104 -12.59 5.38 32.48
C GLN A 104 -11.77 4.48 31.58
N GLU A 105 -12.07 4.51 30.28
CA GLU A 105 -11.06 4.24 29.26
C GLU A 105 -9.90 5.19 29.58
N VAL A 106 -8.94 4.69 30.36
CA VAL A 106 -7.61 5.25 30.36
C VAL A 106 -7.13 4.92 28.96
N GLU A 107 -7.30 5.86 28.03
CA GLU A 107 -6.51 5.88 26.81
C GLU A 107 -5.06 5.83 27.27
N LEU A 108 -4.49 4.62 27.24
CA LEU A 108 -3.06 4.42 27.35
C LEU A 108 -2.49 5.02 26.06
N LYS A 109 -2.31 6.34 26.05
CA LYS A 109 -1.57 7.00 25.00
C LYS A 109 -0.21 6.32 24.96
N GLU A 110 0.10 5.71 23.82
CA GLU A 110 1.41 5.14 23.62
C GLU A 110 2.46 6.23 23.92
N PRO A 111 3.53 5.90 24.66
CA PRO A 111 4.60 6.85 24.90
C PRO A 111 5.08 7.37 23.55
N ASP A 112 5.35 8.67 23.48
CA ASP A 112 5.91 9.24 22.27
C ASP A 112 7.25 8.54 21.91
N PRO A 113 7.65 8.60 20.64
CA PRO A 113 8.86 7.92 20.15
C PRO A 113 10.12 8.27 20.94
N ASP A 114 10.30 9.53 21.35
CA ASP A 114 11.47 9.97 22.12
C ASP A 114 11.47 9.34 23.51
N THR A 115 10.31 9.31 24.18
CA THR A 115 10.14 8.61 25.46
C THR A 115 10.44 7.11 25.32
N THR A 116 9.97 6.48 24.24
CA THR A 116 10.24 5.07 23.97
C THR A 116 11.73 4.80 23.73
N MET A 117 12.40 5.65 22.94
CA MET A 117 13.85 5.57 22.72
C MET A 117 14.62 5.71 24.03
N LYS A 118 14.32 6.74 24.85
CA LYS A 118 14.96 6.93 26.16
C LYS A 118 14.80 5.71 27.06
N MET A 119 13.60 5.12 27.10
CA MET A 119 13.37 3.90 27.90
C MET A 119 14.26 2.73 27.45
N ILE A 120 14.45 2.56 26.13
CA ILE A 120 15.31 1.52 25.56
C ILE A 120 16.79 1.83 25.84
N HIS A 121 17.23 3.07 25.62
CA HIS A 121 18.61 3.49 25.89
C HIS A 121 19.00 3.28 27.35
N ASN A 122 18.12 3.70 28.27
CA ASN A 122 18.35 3.56 29.70
C ASN A 122 18.41 2.07 30.10
N ALA A 123 17.58 1.22 29.49
CA ALA A 123 17.64 -0.21 29.72
C ALA A 123 18.98 -0.81 29.27
N LEU A 124 19.49 -0.43 28.08
CA LEU A 124 20.78 -0.90 27.57
C LEU A 124 21.95 -0.42 28.44
N LEU A 125 21.99 0.87 28.78
CA LEU A 125 23.02 1.44 29.63
C LEU A 125 23.10 0.76 31.00
N LEU A 126 21.95 0.49 31.63
CA LEU A 126 21.89 -0.15 32.94
C LEU A 126 22.32 -1.62 32.88
N ASN A 127 21.82 -2.36 31.89
CA ASN A 127 22.10 -3.79 31.75
C ASN A 127 23.57 -4.07 31.40
N ASP A 128 24.20 -3.18 30.64
CA ASP A 128 25.54 -3.38 30.08
C ASP A 128 26.62 -2.47 30.70
N SER A 129 26.29 -1.76 31.78
CA SER A 129 27.22 -0.90 32.54
C SER A 129 28.52 -1.61 32.92
N ALA A 130 28.45 -2.87 33.35
CA ALA A 130 29.62 -3.68 33.69
C ALA A 130 30.55 -3.91 32.48
N LYS A 131 29.98 -4.07 31.27
CA LYS A 131 30.73 -4.27 30.03
C LYS A 131 31.42 -2.97 29.59
N ILE A 132 30.79 -1.81 29.83
CA ILE A 132 31.43 -0.49 29.61
C ILE A 132 32.68 -0.36 30.49
N VAL A 133 32.59 -0.75 31.77
CA VAL A 133 33.72 -0.72 32.70
C VAL A 133 34.86 -1.64 32.25
N GLU A 134 34.52 -2.83 31.76
CA GLU A 134 35.48 -3.82 31.26
C GLU A 134 36.25 -3.30 30.03
N GLU A 135 35.55 -2.74 29.04
CA GLU A 135 36.14 -2.27 27.78
C GLU A 135 36.96 -0.98 27.95
N VAL A 136 36.51 -0.06 28.81
CA VAL A 136 37.25 1.19 29.04
C VAL A 136 38.55 0.94 29.81
N ARG A 137 38.75 -0.23 30.46
CA ARG A 137 39.98 -0.77 31.09
C ARG A 137 40.68 0.09 32.14
N ASP A 138 41.00 1.33 31.85
CA ASP A 138 41.75 2.25 32.69
C ASP A 138 41.29 3.72 32.56
N ARG A 139 41.90 4.58 33.38
CA ARG A 139 41.54 6.00 33.46
C ARG A 139 41.99 6.80 32.23
N PHE A 140 43.04 6.35 31.54
CA PHE A 140 43.55 7.04 30.36
C PHE A 140 42.56 6.90 29.20
N ALA A 141 42.09 5.67 28.94
CA ALA A 141 41.05 5.39 27.96
C ALA A 141 39.74 6.14 28.27
N LEU A 142 39.30 6.17 29.54
CA LEU A 142 38.14 6.96 29.94
C LEU A 142 38.35 8.47 29.70
N SER A 143 39.51 9.01 30.08
CA SER A 143 39.83 10.42 29.86
C SER A 143 39.84 10.80 28.38
N LYS A 144 40.38 9.91 27.52
CA LYS A 144 40.35 10.08 26.07
C LYS A 144 38.91 10.12 25.56
N LEU A 145 38.08 9.15 25.95
CA LEU A 145 36.68 9.06 25.56
C LEU A 145 35.89 10.31 25.96
N LEU A 146 36.02 10.76 27.22
CA LEU A 146 35.33 11.94 27.74
C LEU A 146 35.73 13.24 27.01
N LYS A 147 37.00 13.39 26.63
CA LYS A 147 37.46 14.53 25.82
C LYS A 147 36.78 14.55 24.46
N VAL A 148 36.60 13.38 23.82
CA VAL A 148 35.91 13.28 22.53
C VAL A 148 34.42 13.58 22.72
N MET A 149 33.77 13.01 23.74
CA MET A 149 32.37 13.30 24.08
C MET A 149 32.11 14.80 24.33
N PHE A 150 33.01 15.48 25.04
CA PHE A 150 32.93 16.91 25.28
C PHE A 150 33.09 17.72 23.99
N SER A 151 34.10 17.39 23.16
CA SER A 151 34.31 18.10 21.88
C SER A 151 33.18 17.90 20.87
N LYS A 152 32.40 16.82 21.01
CA LYS A 152 31.20 16.52 20.23
C LYS A 152 29.89 16.97 20.90
N HIS A 153 29.97 17.70 22.02
CA HIS A 153 28.80 18.21 22.78
C HIS A 153 27.83 17.13 23.28
N VAL A 154 28.30 15.89 23.45
CA VAL A 154 27.51 14.81 24.07
C VAL A 154 27.33 15.06 25.56
N ILE A 155 28.39 15.56 26.21
CA ILE A 155 28.40 15.98 27.62
C ILE A 155 28.85 17.44 27.72
N SER A 156 28.30 18.14 28.70
CA SER A 156 28.65 19.52 29.07
C SER A 156 29.93 19.59 29.88
N GLU A 157 30.43 20.81 30.11
CA GLU A 157 31.63 21.03 30.93
C GLU A 157 31.41 20.64 32.39
N GLU A 158 30.19 20.85 32.92
CA GLU A 158 29.82 20.49 34.29
C GLU A 158 29.74 18.97 34.47
N GLU A 159 29.13 18.28 33.50
CA GLU A 159 29.08 16.81 33.47
C GLU A 159 30.49 16.21 33.32
N LEU A 160 31.34 16.80 32.46
CA LEU A 160 32.73 16.39 32.32
C LEU A 160 33.47 16.47 33.65
N LYS A 161 33.38 17.60 34.37
CA LYS A 161 34.02 17.77 35.70
C LYS A 161 33.52 16.74 36.71
N THR A 162 32.22 16.42 36.66
CA THR A 162 31.58 15.47 37.56
C THR A 162 32.04 14.03 37.33
N VAL A 163 32.27 13.65 36.07
CA VAL A 163 32.72 12.32 35.65
C VAL A 163 34.25 12.19 35.76
N SER A 164 35.02 13.26 35.51
CA SER A 164 36.48 13.23 35.49
C SER A 164 37.16 13.45 36.84
N ASP A 165 36.43 13.44 37.96
CA ASP A 165 37.00 13.67 39.30
C ASP A 165 38.07 12.61 39.61
N GLN A 166 39.31 13.08 39.84
CA GLN A 166 40.49 12.25 40.10
C GLN A 166 40.36 11.35 41.33
N LYS A 167 39.40 11.60 42.22
CA LYS A 167 39.16 10.78 43.41
C LYS A 167 38.33 9.52 43.14
N LEU A 168 37.64 9.44 41.99
CA LEU A 168 36.79 8.31 41.64
C LEU A 168 37.59 7.15 41.04
N SER A 169 37.14 5.92 41.27
CA SER A 169 37.56 4.76 40.48
C SER A 169 37.00 4.83 39.05
N VAL A 170 37.55 4.04 38.13
CA VAL A 170 37.05 3.94 36.74
C VAL A 170 35.58 3.51 36.73
N LYS A 171 35.22 2.52 37.57
CA LYS A 171 33.85 2.04 37.74
C LYS A 171 32.91 3.16 38.18
N GLU A 172 33.23 3.88 39.25
CA GLU A 172 32.39 4.99 39.74
C GLU A 172 32.27 6.12 38.73
N SER A 173 33.32 6.37 37.94
CA SER A 173 33.28 7.36 36.86
C SER A 173 32.36 6.91 35.73
N VAL A 174 32.40 5.64 35.33
CA VAL A 174 31.48 5.06 34.34
C VAL A 174 30.05 5.05 34.84
N ASP A 175 29.80 4.70 36.11
CA ASP A 175 28.46 4.74 36.71
C ASP A 175 27.88 6.18 36.66
N LYS A 176 28.71 7.19 36.93
CA LYS A 176 28.31 8.61 36.75
C LYS A 176 28.06 8.98 35.29
N LEU A 177 28.88 8.47 34.36
CA LEU A 177 28.68 8.69 32.92
C LEU A 177 27.35 8.09 32.45
N VAL A 178 27.02 6.87 32.92
CA VAL A 178 25.73 6.22 32.65
C VAL A 178 24.58 7.08 33.14
N LEU A 179 24.65 7.63 34.37
CA LEU A 179 23.62 8.55 34.89
C LEU A 179 23.48 9.84 34.07
N VAL A 180 24.57 10.37 33.52
CA VAL A 180 24.52 11.52 32.60
C VAL A 180 23.79 11.14 31.31
N LEU A 181 24.15 10.00 30.70
CA LEU A 181 23.55 9.52 29.47
C LEU A 181 22.07 9.10 29.63
N GLU A 182 21.67 8.59 30.79
CA GLU A 182 20.28 8.23 31.09
C GLU A 182 19.31 9.43 31.04
N ASN A 183 19.84 10.62 31.31
CA ASN A 183 19.09 11.88 31.29
C ASN A 183 19.27 12.63 29.97
N ALA A 184 20.16 12.16 29.09
CA ALA A 184 20.43 12.78 27.82
C ALA A 184 19.27 12.60 26.83
N GLU A 185 19.27 13.43 25.79
CA GLU A 185 18.36 13.25 24.65
C GLU A 185 18.77 12.00 23.85
N PRO A 186 17.82 11.28 23.21
CA PRO A 186 18.12 10.08 22.43
C PRO A 186 19.25 10.28 21.40
N GLU A 187 19.30 11.46 20.79
CA GLU A 187 20.30 11.85 19.81
C GLU A 187 21.71 11.83 20.42
N LYS A 188 21.88 12.32 21.66
CA LYS A 188 23.17 12.32 22.37
C LYS A 188 23.64 10.91 22.70
N PHE A 189 22.72 10.00 23.01
CA PHE A 189 23.06 8.59 23.20
C PHE A 189 23.55 7.94 21.90
N LEU A 190 22.91 8.24 20.77
CA LEU A 190 23.37 7.74 19.47
C LEU A 190 24.71 8.35 19.04
N MET A 191 24.93 9.63 19.33
CA MET A 191 26.25 10.27 19.16
C MET A 191 27.32 9.58 20.01
N PHE A 192 26.99 9.17 21.24
CA PHE A 192 27.88 8.40 22.08
C PHE A 192 28.27 7.05 21.43
N LEU A 193 27.33 6.34 20.80
CA LEU A 193 27.64 5.11 20.06
C LEU A 193 28.57 5.36 18.87
N ASP A 194 28.35 6.43 18.10
CA ASP A 194 29.23 6.80 16.99
C ASP A 194 30.66 7.13 17.49
N ILE A 195 30.77 7.80 18.65
CA ILE A 195 32.06 8.06 19.31
C ILE A 195 32.73 6.75 19.72
N LEU A 196 32.01 5.85 20.38
CA LEU A 196 32.53 4.53 20.76
C LEU A 196 33.07 3.77 19.54
N GLN A 197 32.32 3.77 18.43
CA GLN A 197 32.75 3.13 17.19
C GLN A 197 34.03 3.78 16.64
N SER A 198 34.09 5.11 16.60
CA SER A 198 35.26 5.85 16.09
C SER A 198 36.53 5.66 16.94
N GLU A 199 36.35 5.42 18.25
CA GLU A 199 37.43 5.14 19.18
C GLU A 199 37.79 3.64 19.26
N GLY A 200 37.14 2.78 18.47
CA GLY A 200 37.46 1.37 18.30
C GLY A 200 36.72 0.39 19.23
N TYR A 201 35.72 0.84 19.99
CA TYR A 201 34.94 0.02 20.93
C TYR A 201 33.80 -0.76 20.25
N ASN A 202 34.11 -1.48 19.16
CA ASN A 202 33.11 -2.13 18.30
C ASN A 202 32.23 -3.17 19.03
N GLU A 203 32.81 -3.94 19.96
CA GLU A 203 32.08 -4.97 20.73
C GLU A 203 31.12 -4.36 21.75
N LEU A 204 31.40 -3.12 22.20
CA LEU A 204 30.50 -2.37 23.06
C LEU A 204 29.34 -1.79 22.26
N VAL A 205 29.63 -1.25 21.07
CA VAL A 205 28.60 -0.74 20.14
C VAL A 205 27.61 -1.84 19.77
N LYS A 206 28.08 -3.05 19.43
CA LYS A 206 27.19 -4.19 19.10
C LYS A 206 26.16 -4.51 20.20
N VAL A 207 26.52 -4.29 21.46
CA VAL A 207 25.65 -4.55 22.61
C VAL A 207 24.74 -3.37 22.92
N LEU A 208 25.28 -2.14 22.85
CA LEU A 208 24.54 -0.92 23.18
C LEU A 208 23.71 -0.36 22.02
N ASP A 209 23.77 -0.94 20.82
CA ASP A 209 23.04 -0.44 19.65
C ASP A 209 21.53 -0.75 19.73
N PRO A 210 20.67 0.26 19.96
CA PRO A 210 19.23 0.05 20.11
C PRO A 210 18.51 -0.12 18.77
N ARG A 211 19.18 0.11 17.63
CA ARG A 211 18.53 0.21 16.31
C ARG A 211 17.85 -1.09 15.89
N GLY A 212 18.37 -2.23 16.33
CA GLY A 212 17.77 -3.55 16.08
C GLY A 212 16.56 -3.88 16.95
N ILE A 213 16.35 -3.16 18.06
CA ILE A 213 15.31 -3.45 19.05
C ILE A 213 14.23 -2.37 19.15
N TYR A 214 14.35 -1.29 18.37
CA TYR A 214 13.28 -0.29 18.30
C TYR A 214 11.98 -0.90 17.77
N PRO A 215 10.84 -0.59 18.39
CA PRO A 215 9.53 -0.94 17.84
C PRO A 215 9.26 -0.20 16.53
N ASP A 216 8.35 -0.72 15.71
CA ASP A 216 8.10 -0.17 14.37
C ASP A 216 7.56 1.28 14.39
N ASN A 217 6.94 1.71 15.48
CA ASN A 217 6.50 3.09 15.68
C ASN A 217 7.65 4.07 15.99
N VAL A 218 8.84 3.57 16.31
CA VAL A 218 10.06 4.37 16.54
C VAL A 218 10.98 4.36 15.33
N LYS A 219 10.90 3.34 14.46
CA LYS A 219 11.75 3.23 13.27
C LYS A 219 11.46 4.34 12.26
N HIS A 220 12.52 4.80 11.61
CA HIS A 220 12.44 5.89 10.65
C HIS A 220 11.65 5.44 9.43
N ILE A 221 10.95 6.38 8.82
CA ILE A 221 10.26 6.14 7.55
C ILE A 221 11.22 6.54 6.44
N SER A 222 11.74 5.56 5.69
CA SER A 222 12.66 5.83 4.59
C SER A 222 12.50 4.89 3.41
N ASN A 223 12.83 5.40 2.24
CA ASN A 223 12.96 4.66 0.99
C ASN A 223 14.38 4.75 0.40
N LEU A 224 15.37 5.23 1.18
CA LEU A 224 16.75 5.35 0.74
C LEU A 224 17.36 4.00 0.39
N SER A 225 18.04 3.95 -0.76
CA SER A 225 19.04 2.92 -1.01
C SER A 225 20.32 3.27 -0.23
N GLY A 226 21.09 2.27 0.19
CA GLY A 226 22.43 2.52 0.73
C GLY A 226 23.34 3.24 -0.27
N VAL A 227 24.48 3.76 0.20
CA VAL A 227 25.54 4.26 -0.69
C VAL A 227 26.22 3.11 -1.43
N VAL A 228 26.93 3.42 -2.51
CA VAL A 228 27.79 2.45 -3.21
C VAL A 228 28.86 1.86 -2.29
N ASP A 229 29.24 0.60 -2.51
CA ASP A 229 30.23 -0.12 -1.68
C ASP A 229 31.60 0.58 -1.61
N HIS A 230 31.93 1.34 -2.64
CA HIS A 230 33.17 2.10 -2.74
C HIS A 230 33.01 3.59 -2.39
N TYR A 231 32.00 3.97 -1.62
CA TYR A 231 31.79 5.35 -1.23
C TYR A 231 33.02 5.92 -0.49
N PHE A 232 33.43 7.13 -0.87
CA PHE A 232 34.57 7.82 -0.28
C PHE A 232 34.10 9.06 0.48
N VAL A 233 34.59 9.20 1.71
CA VAL A 233 34.19 10.30 2.59
C VAL A 233 34.84 11.60 2.11
N THR A 234 34.04 12.50 1.54
CA THR A 234 34.52 13.78 1.01
C THR A 234 34.34 14.91 2.02
N LYS A 235 35.20 15.93 1.95
CA LYS A 235 35.06 17.17 2.72
C LYS A 235 33.69 17.84 2.51
N LYS A 236 33.07 17.62 1.35
CA LYS A 236 31.74 18.15 1.00
C LYS A 236 30.61 17.62 1.88
N GLU A 237 30.74 16.43 2.48
CA GLU A 237 29.74 15.91 3.43
C GLU A 237 29.50 16.88 4.59
N ARG A 238 30.58 17.39 5.18
CA ARG A 238 30.48 18.35 6.28
C ARG A 238 29.80 19.64 5.83
N GLU A 239 30.05 20.10 4.59
CA GLU A 239 29.39 21.29 4.07
C GLU A 239 27.88 21.10 3.94
N VAL A 240 27.43 19.94 3.43
CA VAL A 240 26.00 19.62 3.31
C VAL A 240 25.36 19.44 4.69
N SER A 241 26.00 18.71 5.61
CA SER A 241 25.49 18.53 6.98
C SER A 241 25.38 19.87 7.72
N ASN A 242 26.40 20.72 7.63
CA ASN A 242 26.35 22.07 8.21
C ASN A 242 25.23 22.91 7.58
N SER A 243 24.96 22.74 6.28
CA SER A 243 23.84 23.41 5.61
C SER A 243 22.49 22.95 6.16
N LEU A 244 22.32 21.65 6.42
CA LEU A 244 21.12 21.12 7.04
C LEU A 244 20.95 21.60 8.49
N GLU A 245 22.04 21.89 9.21
CA GLU A 245 21.99 22.42 10.58
C GLU A 245 21.70 23.92 10.62
N SER A 246 22.29 24.70 9.72
CA SER A 246 22.24 26.17 9.72
C SER A 246 21.17 26.79 8.82
N SER A 247 20.62 26.02 7.88
CA SER A 247 19.62 26.47 6.91
C SER A 247 18.55 25.39 6.69
N ARG A 248 17.63 25.63 5.76
CA ARG A 248 16.58 24.66 5.44
C ARG A 248 17.08 23.48 4.64
N GLY A 249 18.20 23.60 3.94
CA GLY A 249 18.62 22.55 3.02
C GLY A 249 19.88 22.82 2.23
N ALA A 250 20.13 21.96 1.24
CA ALA A 250 21.22 22.09 0.29
C ALA A 250 20.76 21.79 -1.15
N ILE A 251 21.18 22.61 -2.10
CA ILE A 251 21.09 22.33 -3.54
C ILE A 251 22.46 21.87 -4.01
N LEU A 252 22.61 20.59 -4.32
CA LEU A 252 23.81 20.01 -4.90
C LEU A 252 23.70 20.12 -6.42
N HIS A 253 24.50 20.99 -7.02
CA HIS A 253 24.52 21.14 -8.48
C HIS A 253 25.89 20.78 -9.06
N GLY A 254 25.91 20.20 -10.25
CA GLY A 254 27.14 19.77 -10.91
C GLY A 254 26.92 18.74 -12.01
N MET A 255 28.00 18.33 -12.66
CA MET A 255 27.94 17.43 -13.82
C MET A 255 27.45 16.02 -13.49
N PRO A 256 26.93 15.26 -14.47
CA PRO A 256 26.70 13.83 -14.29
C PRO A 256 27.97 13.10 -13.86
N GLY A 257 27.86 12.15 -12.93
CA GLY A 257 29.00 11.39 -12.41
C GLY A 257 29.83 12.09 -11.33
N SER A 258 29.50 13.32 -10.91
CA SER A 258 30.23 14.04 -9.84
C SER A 258 29.92 13.58 -8.40
N GLY A 259 29.03 12.60 -8.23
CA GLY A 259 28.72 11.99 -6.93
C GLY A 259 27.58 12.64 -6.14
N LYS A 260 26.83 13.60 -6.71
CA LYS A 260 25.73 14.33 -6.03
C LYS A 260 24.73 13.42 -5.30
N THR A 261 24.19 12.43 -6.01
CA THR A 261 23.19 11.50 -5.45
C THR A 261 23.78 10.66 -4.32
N GLN A 262 25.02 10.21 -4.45
CA GLN A 262 25.70 9.43 -3.40
C GLN A 262 25.98 10.28 -2.16
N LEU A 263 26.39 11.54 -2.35
CA LEU A 263 26.57 12.50 -1.27
C LEU A 263 25.25 12.80 -0.54
N ALA A 264 24.16 13.02 -1.29
CA ALA A 264 22.83 13.24 -0.72
C ALA A 264 22.35 12.03 0.09
N ILE A 265 22.46 10.82 -0.48
CA ILE A 265 22.09 9.56 0.17
C ILE A 265 22.94 9.33 1.43
N LYS A 266 24.26 9.59 1.39
CA LYS A 266 25.15 9.45 2.55
C LYS A 266 24.69 10.33 3.70
N VAL A 267 24.53 11.63 3.43
CA VAL A 267 24.15 12.62 4.44
C VAL A 267 22.77 12.31 5.00
N ALA A 268 21.83 11.90 4.14
CA ALA A 268 20.49 11.53 4.58
C ALA A 268 20.45 10.22 5.36
N GLY A 269 21.29 9.24 5.01
CA GLY A 269 21.48 8.02 5.77
C GLY A 269 22.06 8.28 7.15
N ASP A 270 23.07 9.16 7.25
CA ASP A 270 23.58 9.63 8.54
C ASP A 270 22.51 10.38 9.34
N TYR A 271 21.70 11.22 8.69
CA TYR A 271 20.58 11.90 9.32
C TYR A 271 19.54 10.92 9.89
N ALA A 272 19.14 9.91 9.12
CA ALA A 272 18.22 8.85 9.58
C ALA A 272 18.82 8.03 10.74
N ARG A 273 20.14 7.82 10.72
CA ARG A 273 20.88 7.13 11.76
C ARG A 273 20.90 7.91 13.08
N MET A 274 21.06 9.23 13.00
CA MET A 274 21.08 10.15 14.13
C MET A 274 19.68 10.45 14.69
N HIS A 275 18.65 10.32 13.85
CA HIS A 275 17.26 10.57 14.22
C HIS A 275 16.40 9.35 13.86
N PRO A 276 16.36 8.31 14.72
CA PRO A 276 15.68 7.05 14.39
C PRO A 276 14.18 7.19 14.14
N HIS A 277 13.53 8.26 14.59
CA HIS A 277 12.13 8.58 14.29
C HIS A 277 12.00 9.64 13.18
N ALA A 278 13.00 9.81 12.33
CA ALA A 278 12.92 10.75 11.21
C ALA A 278 12.10 10.19 10.04
N VAL A 279 11.54 11.09 9.26
CA VAL A 279 11.08 10.82 7.91
C VAL A 279 12.20 11.21 6.96
N VAL A 280 12.77 10.25 6.24
CA VAL A 280 13.84 10.51 5.27
C VAL A 280 13.45 9.92 3.92
N TRP A 281 13.05 10.75 2.96
CA TRP A 281 12.41 10.27 1.74
C TRP A 281 13.06 10.83 0.47
N LEU A 282 13.39 9.94 -0.46
CA LEU A 282 13.88 10.21 -1.80
C LEU A 282 12.70 10.34 -2.78
N LEU A 283 12.63 11.49 -3.42
CA LEU A 283 11.70 11.86 -4.49
C LEU A 283 12.48 11.93 -5.80
N ASP A 284 11.89 11.45 -6.89
CA ASP A 284 12.46 11.55 -8.23
C ASP A 284 12.01 12.87 -8.87
N GLY A 285 12.96 13.78 -9.11
CA GLY A 285 12.72 15.10 -9.70
C GLY A 285 12.89 15.14 -11.22
N SER A 286 13.08 14.01 -11.89
CA SER A 286 13.33 13.97 -13.34
C SER A 286 12.11 14.36 -14.17
N SER A 287 10.89 14.22 -13.64
CA SER A 287 9.63 14.73 -14.22
C SER A 287 8.64 15.16 -13.14
N GLU A 288 7.67 15.99 -13.51
CA GLU A 288 6.61 16.45 -12.61
C GLU A 288 5.72 15.28 -12.12
N GLU A 289 5.40 14.34 -13.01
CA GLU A 289 4.63 13.14 -12.72
C GLU A 289 5.33 12.24 -11.69
N LYS A 290 6.63 11.98 -11.87
CA LYS A 290 7.43 11.17 -10.95
C LYS A 290 7.57 11.84 -9.58
N LEU A 291 7.72 13.16 -9.56
CA LEU A 291 7.78 13.93 -8.32
C LEU A 291 6.45 13.85 -7.57
N LYS A 292 5.33 14.01 -8.27
CA LYS A 292 3.97 13.90 -7.71
C LYS A 292 3.69 12.51 -7.16
N ASP A 293 3.96 11.45 -7.92
CA ASP A 293 3.83 10.06 -7.47
C ASP A 293 4.70 9.77 -6.23
N GLY A 294 5.91 10.34 -6.18
CA GLY A 294 6.79 10.26 -5.01
C GLY A 294 6.19 10.91 -3.74
N ILE A 295 5.52 12.06 -3.91
CA ILE A 295 4.83 12.78 -2.83
C ILE A 295 3.60 12.00 -2.36
N GLU A 296 2.78 11.49 -3.27
CA GLU A 296 1.60 10.67 -2.96
C GLU A 296 1.99 9.41 -2.18
N LYS A 297 3.07 8.72 -2.60
CA LYS A 297 3.61 7.57 -1.87
C LYS A 297 4.11 7.92 -0.47
N LEU A 298 4.76 9.08 -0.31
CA LEU A 298 5.16 9.57 0.99
C LEU A 298 3.93 9.83 1.87
N GLN A 299 2.92 10.52 1.33
CA GLN A 299 1.68 10.82 2.04
C GLN A 299 0.97 9.54 2.51
N GLN A 300 0.79 8.56 1.62
CA GLN A 300 0.24 7.25 1.97
C GLN A 300 1.03 6.57 3.11
N ARG A 301 2.36 6.73 3.11
CA ARG A 301 3.22 6.14 4.14
C ARG A 301 3.10 6.86 5.48
N LEU A 302 2.90 8.18 5.47
CA LEU A 302 2.71 9.00 6.67
C LEU A 302 1.32 8.80 7.29
N ASP A 303 0.29 8.62 6.46
CA ASP A 303 -1.12 8.55 6.89
C ASP A 303 -1.61 7.16 7.32
N ARG A 304 -0.71 6.16 7.38
CA ARG A 304 -1.02 4.77 7.79
C ARG A 304 -2.24 4.12 7.08
N GLY A 305 -2.64 4.62 5.91
CA GLY A 305 -3.69 4.01 5.08
C GLY A 305 -4.99 4.82 4.90
N ALA A 306 -5.10 6.04 5.43
CA ALA A 306 -6.23 6.92 5.09
C ALA A 306 -6.17 7.34 3.61
N ASN A 307 -7.31 7.30 2.94
CA ASN A 307 -7.45 7.60 1.52
C ASN A 307 -7.45 9.13 1.31
N VAL A 308 -6.28 9.74 1.19
CA VAL A 308 -6.14 11.21 1.11
C VAL A 308 -5.67 11.62 -0.29
N ASN A 309 -6.62 12.02 -1.14
CA ASN A 309 -6.33 12.71 -2.40
C ASN A 309 -6.06 14.22 -2.21
N ASP A 310 -6.02 14.69 -0.97
CA ASP A 310 -5.83 16.11 -0.67
C ASP A 310 -4.36 16.43 -0.33
N ILE A 311 -3.66 16.99 -1.32
CA ILE A 311 -2.28 17.49 -1.21
C ILE A 311 -2.17 18.61 -0.15
N SER A 312 -3.27 19.27 0.24
CA SER A 312 -3.24 20.31 1.28
C SER A 312 -2.93 19.74 2.67
N MET A 313 -3.31 18.49 2.95
CA MET A 313 -3.03 17.80 4.22
C MET A 313 -1.56 17.37 4.36
N PHE A 314 -0.82 17.28 3.25
CA PHE A 314 0.59 16.89 3.24
C PHE A 314 1.45 17.79 4.15
N GLN A 315 1.21 19.11 4.13
CA GLN A 315 1.93 20.05 4.98
C GLN A 315 1.69 19.80 6.47
N SER A 316 0.43 19.59 6.86
CA SER A 316 0.09 19.30 8.26
C SER A 316 0.68 17.96 8.71
N ASN A 317 0.71 16.96 7.82
CA ASN A 317 1.26 15.65 8.12
C ASN A 317 2.76 15.67 8.32
N ILE A 318 3.51 16.35 7.44
CA ILE A 318 4.95 16.55 7.62
C ILE A 318 5.25 17.35 8.89
N SER A 319 4.46 18.39 9.17
CA SER A 319 4.70 19.28 10.32
C SER A 319 4.55 18.57 11.68
N ARG A 320 3.90 17.39 11.72
CA ARG A 320 3.84 16.54 12.92
C ARG A 320 5.18 15.89 13.26
N TRP A 321 6.09 15.79 12.29
CA TRP A 321 7.39 15.15 12.46
C TRP A 321 8.46 16.19 12.78
N LYS A 322 9.07 16.06 13.96
CA LYS A 322 10.19 16.91 14.42
C LYS A 322 11.38 16.83 13.47
N HIS A 323 11.63 15.65 12.90
CA HIS A 323 12.76 15.38 12.00
C HIS A 323 12.22 14.87 10.66
N CYS A 324 12.23 15.72 9.64
CA CYS A 324 11.85 15.36 8.29
C CYS A 324 12.90 15.88 7.31
N LEU A 325 13.42 15.01 6.45
CA LEU A 325 14.40 15.29 5.42
C LEU A 325 13.91 14.70 4.09
N LEU A 326 13.74 15.54 3.08
CA LEU A 326 13.33 15.11 1.75
C LEU A 326 14.49 15.34 0.77
N ILE A 327 14.75 14.35 -0.06
CA ILE A 327 15.74 14.43 -1.13
C ILE A 327 15.00 14.49 -2.45
N ILE A 328 15.14 15.56 -3.21
CA ILE A 328 14.65 15.64 -4.59
C ILE A 328 15.83 15.33 -5.50
N ASN A 329 15.87 14.12 -6.06
CA ASN A 329 16.99 13.65 -6.83
C ASN A 329 16.81 13.91 -8.34
N ASP A 330 17.86 14.42 -8.98
CA ASP A 330 17.94 14.73 -10.41
C ASP A 330 16.80 15.65 -10.87
N LEU A 331 16.59 16.75 -10.13
CA LEU A 331 15.59 17.75 -10.47
C LEU A 331 15.88 18.36 -11.84
N SER A 332 14.97 18.11 -12.78
CA SER A 332 15.02 18.67 -14.13
C SER A 332 14.78 20.19 -14.09
N PRO A 333 15.48 20.99 -14.93
CA PRO A 333 15.26 22.43 -15.03
C PRO A 333 13.81 22.81 -15.41
N THR A 334 13.06 21.89 -16.02
CA THR A 334 11.67 22.11 -16.44
C THR A 334 10.64 21.78 -15.37
N VAL A 335 11.06 21.17 -14.26
CA VAL A 335 10.15 20.69 -13.21
C VAL A 335 10.13 21.71 -12.08
N ALA A 336 8.96 22.28 -11.82
CA ALA A 336 8.75 23.15 -10.67
C ALA A 336 8.65 22.30 -9.39
N ILE A 337 9.31 22.75 -8.31
CA ILE A 337 9.13 22.12 -7.01
C ILE A 337 7.77 22.56 -6.44
N PRO A 338 6.87 21.62 -6.07
CA PRO A 338 5.58 21.95 -5.49
C PRO A 338 5.71 22.91 -4.30
N HIS A 339 4.90 23.97 -4.29
CA HIS A 339 4.90 24.97 -3.23
C HIS A 339 4.67 24.36 -1.83
N GLN A 340 4.02 23.20 -1.75
CA GLN A 340 3.75 22.50 -0.50
C GLN A 340 5.03 21.95 0.13
N LEU A 341 5.92 21.37 -0.68
CA LEU A 341 7.26 20.99 -0.21
C LEU A 341 8.02 22.24 0.24
N MET A 342 7.94 23.31 -0.55
CA MET A 342 8.61 24.58 -0.27
C MET A 342 8.00 25.40 0.88
N ARG A 343 6.85 25.02 1.45
CA ARG A 343 6.30 25.65 2.67
C ARG A 343 6.35 24.74 3.90
N SER A 344 6.73 23.47 3.72
CA SER A 344 6.84 22.52 4.82
C SER A 344 8.03 22.80 5.74
N SER A 345 7.98 22.31 6.98
CA SER A 345 9.10 22.34 7.93
C SER A 345 10.21 21.32 7.60
N ALA A 346 10.04 20.52 6.55
CA ALA A 346 11.03 19.53 6.15
C ALA A 346 12.33 20.19 5.68
N LYS A 347 13.45 19.56 6.04
CA LYS A 347 14.75 19.85 5.46
C LYS A 347 14.81 19.29 4.04
N LEU A 348 15.53 19.96 3.15
CA LEU A 348 15.60 19.59 1.73
C LEU A 348 17.04 19.34 1.28
N ILE A 349 17.26 18.26 0.54
CA ILE A 349 18.45 18.09 -0.32
C ILE A 349 17.96 17.98 -1.75
N ILE A 350 18.38 18.89 -2.62
CA ILE A 350 18.03 18.85 -4.04
C ILE A 350 19.29 18.50 -4.81
N THR A 351 19.26 17.47 -5.66
CA THR A 351 20.34 17.24 -6.61
C THR A 351 19.88 17.66 -8.00
N THR A 352 20.69 18.45 -8.69
CA THR A 352 20.36 18.94 -10.04
C THR A 352 21.62 19.14 -10.88
N GLN A 353 21.43 19.34 -12.17
CA GLN A 353 22.49 19.79 -13.09
C GLN A 353 22.40 21.30 -13.32
N ASP A 354 21.27 21.93 -12.95
CA ASP A 354 21.06 23.36 -13.12
C ASP A 354 21.82 24.15 -12.05
N SER A 355 22.87 24.86 -12.46
CA SER A 355 23.62 25.76 -11.58
C SER A 355 22.88 27.06 -11.27
N PHE A 356 21.84 27.39 -12.03
CA PHE A 356 21.05 28.61 -11.83
C PHE A 356 19.91 28.40 -10.83
N LEU A 357 19.62 27.15 -10.46
CA LEU A 357 18.63 26.86 -9.44
C LEU A 357 19.08 27.45 -8.10
N CYS A 358 18.33 28.44 -7.63
CA CYS A 358 18.53 29.09 -6.34
C CYS A 358 17.21 29.17 -5.58
N HIS A 359 17.29 29.13 -4.25
CA HIS A 359 16.13 29.30 -3.38
C HIS A 359 16.56 29.99 -2.09
N GLU A 360 15.77 30.96 -1.61
CA GLU A 360 16.16 31.90 -0.54
C GLU A 360 16.62 31.21 0.76
N ASP A 361 16.06 30.04 1.09
CA ASP A 361 16.38 29.29 2.33
C ASP A 361 17.25 28.03 2.13
N VAL A 362 17.66 27.72 0.90
CA VAL A 362 18.39 26.49 0.58
C VAL A 362 19.73 26.84 -0.02
N ARG A 363 20.82 26.47 0.66
CA ARG A 363 22.17 26.84 0.23
C ARG A 363 22.56 26.08 -1.04
N SER A 364 23.00 26.79 -2.06
CA SER A 364 23.58 26.18 -3.25
C SER A 364 25.02 25.75 -2.98
N ILE A 365 25.35 24.47 -3.26
CA ILE A 365 26.65 23.85 -3.05
C ILE A 365 27.10 23.22 -4.38
N PRO A 366 28.17 23.75 -5.01
CA PRO A 366 28.73 23.15 -6.21
C PRO A 366 29.41 21.82 -5.85
N GLN A 367 29.11 20.80 -6.66
CA GLN A 367 29.69 19.46 -6.59
C GLN A 367 30.36 19.11 -7.91
N GLU A 368 31.63 19.47 -8.02
CA GLU A 368 32.44 19.35 -9.24
C GLU A 368 33.19 18.00 -9.35
N GLY A 369 33.11 17.16 -8.31
CA GLY A 369 33.85 15.89 -8.22
C GLY A 369 34.72 15.86 -6.97
N PHE A 370 35.74 15.01 -6.96
CA PHE A 370 36.77 15.01 -5.93
C PHE A 370 37.76 16.15 -6.15
N THR A 371 38.36 16.64 -5.08
CA THR A 371 39.63 17.36 -5.18
C THR A 371 40.73 16.41 -5.65
N GLU A 372 41.82 16.94 -6.20
CA GLU A 372 42.94 16.10 -6.69
C GLU A 372 43.50 15.20 -5.57
N ASP A 373 43.64 15.73 -4.36
CA ASP A 373 44.07 14.96 -3.18
C ASP A 373 43.08 13.84 -2.84
N GLU A 374 41.77 14.14 -2.82
CA GLU A 374 40.73 13.14 -2.56
C GLU A 374 40.69 12.07 -3.67
N ALA A 375 40.91 12.45 -4.93
CA ALA A 375 40.97 11.51 -6.05
C ALA A 375 42.18 10.57 -5.95
N VAL A 376 43.35 11.09 -5.58
CA VAL A 376 44.54 10.27 -5.33
C VAL A 376 44.33 9.34 -4.13
N GLU A 377 43.76 9.84 -3.04
CA GLU A 377 43.42 9.03 -1.85
C GLU A 377 42.40 7.93 -2.18
N PHE A 378 41.41 8.24 -3.02
CA PHE A 378 40.41 7.29 -3.49
C PHE A 378 41.00 6.18 -4.37
N LEU A 379 41.96 6.51 -5.24
CA LEU A 379 42.59 5.58 -6.17
C LEU A 379 43.64 4.69 -5.50
N SER A 380 44.47 5.27 -4.62
CA SER A 380 45.69 4.65 -4.09
C SER A 380 45.52 3.24 -3.48
N PRO A 381 44.47 2.93 -2.68
CA PRO A 381 44.35 1.65 -1.99
C PRO A 381 44.24 0.42 -2.91
N GLN A 382 43.86 0.60 -4.19
CA GLN A 382 43.65 -0.48 -5.16
C GLN A 382 44.56 -0.37 -6.38
N MET A 383 45.60 0.47 -6.33
CA MET A 383 46.60 0.53 -7.39
C MET A 383 47.61 -0.62 -7.23
N PRO A 384 48.21 -1.11 -8.34
CA PRO A 384 49.28 -2.09 -8.28
C PRO A 384 50.43 -1.62 -7.36
N GLN A 385 51.02 -2.55 -6.61
CA GLN A 385 52.14 -2.24 -5.73
C GLN A 385 53.28 -1.57 -6.51
N GLY A 386 53.83 -0.49 -5.95
CA GLY A 386 54.91 0.28 -6.60
C GLY A 386 54.45 1.26 -7.67
N THR A 387 53.14 1.48 -7.86
CA THR A 387 52.65 2.54 -8.76
C THR A 387 53.13 3.91 -8.28
N PRO A 388 53.87 4.68 -9.12
CA PRO A 388 54.33 6.02 -8.75
C PRO A 388 53.14 6.96 -8.47
N PRO A 389 53.20 7.82 -7.42
CA PRO A 389 52.14 8.78 -7.12
C PRO A 389 51.77 9.68 -8.32
N GLU A 390 52.76 10.03 -9.14
CA GLU A 390 52.57 10.84 -10.35
C GLU A 390 51.64 10.15 -11.36
N HIS A 391 51.71 8.83 -11.51
CA HIS A 391 50.83 8.10 -12.42
C HIS A 391 49.38 8.05 -11.89
N VAL A 392 49.21 7.98 -10.56
CA VAL A 392 47.88 8.05 -9.93
C VAL A 392 47.26 9.44 -10.14
N LYS A 393 48.07 10.49 -9.98
CA LYS A 393 47.68 11.88 -10.23
C LYS A 393 47.31 12.13 -11.69
N GLU A 394 48.11 11.63 -12.63
CA GLU A 394 47.78 11.68 -14.07
C GLU A 394 46.46 10.96 -14.39
N LEU A 395 46.21 9.81 -13.77
CA LEU A 395 44.96 9.07 -13.94
C LEU A 395 43.77 9.88 -13.38
N ALA A 396 43.94 10.51 -12.21
CA ALA A 396 42.92 11.37 -11.62
C ALA A 396 42.53 12.54 -12.54
N ASN A 397 43.55 13.22 -13.09
CA ASN A 397 43.38 14.34 -14.00
C ASN A 397 42.71 13.95 -15.32
N LEU A 398 42.94 12.72 -15.79
CA LEU A 398 42.33 12.23 -17.02
C LEU A 398 40.79 12.15 -16.96
N PHE A 399 40.24 11.95 -15.77
CA PHE A 399 38.78 11.95 -15.53
C PHE A 399 38.29 13.26 -14.92
N SER A 400 39.10 14.32 -14.90
CA SER A 400 38.79 15.58 -14.20
C SER A 400 38.34 15.34 -12.75
N CYS A 401 38.94 14.35 -12.08
CA CYS A 401 38.60 13.93 -10.72
C CYS A 401 37.12 13.53 -10.51
N LEU A 402 36.40 13.12 -11.56
CA LEU A 402 35.00 12.70 -11.47
C LEU A 402 34.87 11.28 -10.89
N PRO A 403 34.18 11.08 -9.75
CA PRO A 403 34.13 9.81 -9.03
C PRO A 403 33.71 8.61 -9.89
N LEU A 404 32.74 8.78 -10.81
CA LEU A 404 32.26 7.68 -11.66
C LEU A 404 33.36 7.12 -12.57
N GLY A 405 34.12 7.98 -13.25
CA GLY A 405 35.22 7.57 -14.12
C GLY A 405 36.37 6.96 -13.33
N LEU A 406 36.69 7.56 -12.18
CA LEU A 406 37.72 7.05 -11.28
C LEU A 406 37.36 5.67 -10.72
N ALA A 407 36.10 5.44 -10.35
CA ALA A 407 35.65 4.15 -9.83
C ALA A 407 35.76 3.06 -10.90
N ALA A 408 35.33 3.34 -12.13
CA ALA A 408 35.48 2.43 -13.27
C ALA A 408 36.95 2.13 -13.56
N ALA A 409 37.80 3.16 -13.63
CA ALA A 409 39.23 2.98 -13.87
C ALA A 409 39.94 2.18 -12.77
N ARG A 410 39.68 2.52 -11.51
CA ARG A 410 40.23 1.82 -10.34
C ARG A 410 39.84 0.35 -10.36
N ALA A 411 38.57 0.07 -10.65
CA ALA A 411 38.06 -1.28 -10.72
C ALA A 411 38.69 -2.08 -11.87
N SER A 412 38.75 -1.52 -13.08
CA SER A 412 39.39 -2.18 -14.23
C SER A 412 40.87 -2.48 -13.98
N ILE A 413 41.60 -1.53 -13.38
CA ILE A 413 43.02 -1.69 -13.04
C ILE A 413 43.22 -2.83 -12.05
N ASN A 414 42.45 -2.82 -10.96
CA ASN A 414 42.55 -3.80 -9.88
C ASN A 414 42.13 -5.20 -10.35
N THR A 415 40.96 -5.34 -10.99
CA THR A 415 40.43 -6.63 -11.44
C THR A 415 41.21 -7.21 -12.63
N GLY A 416 41.68 -6.35 -13.54
CA GLY A 416 42.49 -6.75 -14.69
C GLY A 416 43.96 -7.01 -14.38
N SER A 417 44.42 -6.76 -13.15
CA SER A 417 45.84 -6.81 -12.77
C SER A 417 46.77 -6.04 -13.73
N MET A 418 46.28 -4.92 -14.27
CA MET A 418 47.00 -4.12 -15.26
C MET A 418 47.71 -2.93 -14.62
N THR A 419 48.79 -2.46 -15.24
CA THR A 419 49.45 -1.22 -14.84
C THR A 419 48.65 0.01 -15.29
N VAL A 420 48.84 1.16 -14.64
CA VAL A 420 48.22 2.44 -15.06
C VAL A 420 48.57 2.79 -16.52
N ALA A 421 49.78 2.46 -16.97
CA ALA A 421 50.21 2.71 -18.34
C ALA A 421 49.46 1.83 -19.35
N GLU A 422 49.24 0.56 -19.03
CA GLU A 422 48.45 -0.35 -19.87
C GLU A 422 46.99 0.07 -19.95
N TYR A 423 46.41 0.47 -18.81
CA TYR A 423 45.04 1.00 -18.76
C TYR A 423 44.90 2.24 -19.65
N LYS A 424 45.80 3.22 -19.53
CA LYS A 424 45.78 4.44 -20.38
C LYS A 424 45.88 4.10 -21.88
N ARG A 425 46.65 3.07 -22.25
CA ARG A 425 46.74 2.60 -23.64
C ARG A 425 45.41 2.00 -24.13
N GLN A 426 44.77 1.15 -23.33
CA GLN A 426 43.45 0.58 -23.66
C GLN A 426 42.39 1.68 -23.76
N LEU A 427 42.41 2.64 -22.84
CA LEU A 427 41.46 3.75 -22.80
C LEU A 427 41.54 4.63 -24.05
N ARG A 428 42.76 4.92 -24.54
CA ARG A 428 42.95 5.64 -25.81
C ARG A 428 42.40 4.85 -27.00
N GLY A 429 42.57 3.53 -27.01
CA GLY A 429 41.99 2.65 -28.03
C GLY A 429 40.46 2.69 -28.01
N GLY A 430 39.86 2.60 -26.82
CA GLY A 430 38.41 2.72 -26.63
C GLY A 430 37.87 4.09 -27.04
N ARG A 431 38.58 5.18 -26.71
CA ARG A 431 38.22 6.54 -27.12
C ARG A 431 38.22 6.69 -28.64
N ALA A 432 39.24 6.18 -29.33
CA ALA A 432 39.29 6.23 -30.80
C ALA A 432 38.12 5.45 -31.45
N ALA A 433 37.70 4.34 -30.82
CA ALA A 433 36.52 3.60 -31.26
C ALA A 433 35.21 4.38 -31.01
N MET A 434 35.09 5.10 -29.89
CA MET A 434 33.92 5.95 -29.61
C MET A 434 33.87 7.21 -30.48
N GLU A 435 35.02 7.80 -30.77
CA GLU A 435 35.15 8.89 -31.76
C GLU A 435 34.71 8.42 -33.17
N ALA A 436 34.67 7.13 -33.49
CA ALA A 436 34.06 6.67 -34.73
C ALA A 436 32.51 6.68 -34.70
N LEU A 437 31.89 6.84 -33.52
CA LEU A 437 30.44 6.82 -33.25
C LEU A 437 29.85 8.25 -33.05
N MET A 438 30.63 9.27 -33.45
CA MET A 438 30.56 10.72 -33.17
C MET A 438 29.16 11.36 -33.02
N ASP A 439 28.21 11.11 -33.94
CA ASP A 439 27.01 11.96 -34.03
C ASP A 439 26.02 11.82 -32.87
N ARG A 440 25.91 10.64 -32.27
CA ARG A 440 24.96 10.38 -31.17
C ARG A 440 25.54 10.77 -29.82
N GLU A 441 26.82 10.49 -29.63
CA GLU A 441 27.57 10.84 -28.43
C GLU A 441 27.66 12.35 -28.27
N ASP A 442 28.04 13.08 -29.34
CA ASP A 442 28.23 14.54 -29.26
C ASP A 442 26.92 15.27 -28.92
N ARG A 443 25.76 14.82 -29.41
CA ARG A 443 24.46 15.39 -29.01
C ARG A 443 24.15 15.19 -27.53
N TRP A 444 24.47 14.02 -26.98
CA TRP A 444 24.26 13.74 -25.57
C TRP A 444 25.27 14.52 -24.70
N LEU A 445 26.55 14.51 -25.08
CA LEU A 445 27.61 15.26 -24.42
C LEU A 445 27.31 16.76 -24.38
N GLN A 446 26.93 17.36 -25.50
CA GLN A 446 26.57 18.78 -25.58
C GLN A 446 25.39 19.16 -24.68
N LYS A 447 24.48 18.21 -24.41
CA LYS A 447 23.33 18.44 -23.53
C LYS A 447 23.73 18.52 -22.05
N TYR A 448 24.75 17.77 -21.62
CA TYR A 448 25.05 17.58 -20.19
C TYR A 448 26.46 18.01 -19.75
N TYR A 449 27.37 18.28 -20.69
CA TYR A 449 28.77 18.68 -20.43
C TYR A 449 29.13 19.93 -21.22
N LYS A 450 29.84 20.86 -20.55
CA LYS A 450 30.41 22.04 -21.22
C LYS A 450 31.53 21.61 -22.18
N PRO A 451 31.85 22.41 -23.23
CA PRO A 451 32.90 22.06 -24.19
C PRO A 451 34.23 21.65 -23.56
N GLU A 452 34.66 22.35 -22.51
CA GLU A 452 35.89 22.08 -21.76
C GLU A 452 35.90 20.72 -21.03
N GLN A 453 34.72 20.11 -20.83
CA GLN A 453 34.50 18.91 -20.02
C GLN A 453 34.15 17.68 -20.88
N GLN A 454 33.93 17.87 -22.18
CA GLN A 454 33.54 16.79 -23.10
C GLN A 454 34.61 15.70 -23.17
N ASP A 455 35.88 16.06 -23.08
CA ASP A 455 36.98 15.09 -23.10
C ASP A 455 37.00 14.19 -21.86
N ALA A 456 36.71 14.73 -20.68
CA ALA A 456 36.57 13.94 -19.46
C ALA A 456 35.37 13.00 -19.55
N ALA A 457 34.25 13.47 -20.11
CA ALA A 457 33.07 12.65 -20.34
C ALA A 457 33.34 11.50 -21.33
N ARG A 458 34.04 11.76 -22.45
CA ARG A 458 34.52 10.72 -23.38
C ARG A 458 35.40 9.69 -22.67
N ASN A 459 36.28 10.14 -21.79
CA ASN A 459 37.11 9.23 -21.00
C ASN A 459 36.24 8.37 -20.05
N ILE A 460 35.21 8.94 -19.41
CA ILE A 460 34.26 8.17 -18.58
C ILE A 460 33.56 7.10 -19.42
N PHE A 461 33.05 7.45 -20.61
CA PHE A 461 32.41 6.48 -21.49
C PHE A 461 33.36 5.37 -21.92
N ALA A 462 34.59 5.71 -22.34
CA ALA A 462 35.60 4.72 -22.69
C ALA A 462 35.98 3.82 -21.50
N ALA A 463 36.05 4.38 -20.29
CA ALA A 463 36.34 3.62 -19.07
C ALA A 463 35.22 2.64 -18.70
N LEU A 464 33.96 3.09 -18.79
CA LEU A 464 32.79 2.23 -18.60
C LEU A 464 32.76 1.14 -19.67
N GLN A 465 33.09 1.46 -20.92
CA GLN A 465 33.13 0.50 -22.00
C GLN A 465 34.18 -0.59 -21.76
N LEU A 466 35.38 -0.20 -21.34
CA LEU A 466 36.42 -1.14 -20.92
C LEU A 466 35.94 -2.04 -19.76
N ALA A 467 35.31 -1.46 -18.73
CA ALA A 467 34.78 -2.22 -17.62
C ALA A 467 33.68 -3.21 -18.05
N ILE A 468 32.80 -2.80 -18.97
CA ILE A 468 31.74 -3.65 -19.55
C ILE A 468 32.33 -4.77 -20.40
N ASP A 469 33.31 -4.47 -21.24
CA ASP A 469 33.95 -5.47 -22.08
C ASP A 469 34.75 -6.49 -21.26
N SER A 470 35.29 -6.06 -20.12
CA SER A 470 35.96 -6.93 -19.16
C SER A 470 35.04 -7.73 -18.24
N LEU A 471 33.72 -7.59 -18.32
CA LEU A 471 32.79 -8.37 -17.48
C LEU A 471 32.96 -9.88 -17.64
N ASP A 472 33.18 -10.32 -18.88
CA ASP A 472 33.34 -11.74 -19.22
C ASP A 472 34.82 -12.16 -19.38
N ASP A 473 35.77 -11.22 -19.17
CA ASP A 473 37.19 -11.55 -19.14
C ASP A 473 37.46 -12.46 -17.94
N GLN A 474 38.05 -13.65 -18.19
CA GLN A 474 38.28 -14.78 -17.26
C GLN A 474 37.17 -15.84 -17.18
N CYS A 475 36.08 -15.72 -17.94
CA CYS A 475 35.15 -16.85 -18.13
C CYS A 475 35.81 -17.94 -19.00
N SER A 476 35.57 -19.22 -18.70
CA SER A 476 36.04 -20.31 -19.57
C SER A 476 35.39 -20.17 -20.96
N PRO A 477 36.04 -20.61 -22.05
CA PRO A 477 35.45 -20.56 -23.41
C PRO A 477 34.10 -21.27 -23.54
N GLU A 478 33.79 -22.17 -22.59
CA GLU A 478 32.53 -22.93 -22.49
C GLU A 478 31.45 -22.17 -21.68
N ALA A 479 31.83 -21.20 -20.85
CA ALA A 479 30.92 -20.30 -20.17
C ALA A 479 30.62 -19.10 -21.10
N GLU A 480 29.47 -19.16 -21.76
CA GLU A 480 28.92 -18.08 -22.59
C GLU A 480 29.04 -16.70 -21.90
N LYS A 481 29.18 -15.62 -22.70
CA LYS A 481 29.29 -14.21 -22.28
C LYS A 481 28.04 -13.71 -21.53
N THR A 482 27.82 -14.26 -20.35
CA THR A 482 26.55 -14.22 -19.62
C THR A 482 26.35 -12.86 -18.96
N CYS A 483 27.39 -12.24 -18.42
CA CYS A 483 27.25 -10.99 -17.68
C CYS A 483 26.95 -9.81 -18.60
N LYS A 484 27.62 -9.75 -19.76
CA LYS A 484 27.39 -8.68 -20.74
C LYS A 484 25.97 -8.73 -21.33
N VAL A 485 25.47 -9.92 -21.69
CA VAL A 485 24.11 -10.09 -22.23
C VAL A 485 23.04 -9.66 -21.22
N MET A 486 23.22 -10.01 -19.94
CA MET A 486 22.34 -9.57 -18.85
C MET A 486 22.38 -8.05 -18.69
N LEU A 487 23.58 -7.45 -18.67
CA LEU A 487 23.73 -6.00 -18.49
C LEU A 487 23.15 -5.19 -19.65
N GLN A 488 23.30 -5.66 -20.90
CA GLN A 488 22.77 -5.00 -22.08
C GLN A 488 21.26 -4.74 -22.00
N GLN A 489 20.49 -5.64 -21.37
CA GLN A 489 19.04 -5.42 -21.19
C GLN A 489 18.73 -4.18 -20.35
N CYS A 490 19.63 -3.81 -19.43
CA CYS A 490 19.47 -2.65 -18.58
C CYS A 490 19.57 -1.33 -19.36
N ALA A 491 20.04 -1.34 -20.61
CA ALA A 491 20.09 -0.16 -21.47
C ALA A 491 18.71 0.46 -21.70
N PHE A 492 17.62 -0.33 -21.68
CA PHE A 492 16.26 0.14 -22.01
C PHE A 492 15.27 0.05 -20.85
N LEU A 493 15.77 -0.20 -19.64
CA LEU A 493 14.98 -0.26 -18.41
C LEU A 493 15.12 1.04 -17.62
N GLU A 494 14.20 1.29 -16.69
CA GLU A 494 14.40 2.32 -15.66
C GLU A 494 15.70 2.03 -14.88
N PRO A 495 16.60 3.02 -14.65
CA PRO A 495 17.94 2.82 -14.07
C PRO A 495 17.96 2.25 -12.65
N ASN A 496 16.88 2.36 -11.90
CA ASN A 496 16.84 2.00 -10.49
C ASN A 496 16.00 0.75 -10.24
N LYS A 497 16.42 -0.07 -9.26
CA LYS A 497 15.67 -1.22 -8.73
C LYS A 497 15.28 -2.29 -9.78
N ILE A 498 16.15 -2.55 -10.77
CA ILE A 498 15.98 -3.59 -11.80
C ILE A 498 16.07 -4.98 -11.16
N PRO A 499 15.04 -5.84 -11.24
CA PRO A 499 15.14 -7.20 -10.72
C PRO A 499 16.19 -8.03 -11.46
N VAL A 500 17.20 -8.53 -10.75
CA VAL A 500 18.27 -9.36 -11.36
C VAL A 500 17.69 -10.64 -11.98
N LEU A 501 16.61 -11.16 -11.40
CA LEU A 501 15.86 -12.31 -11.88
C LEU A 501 15.45 -12.18 -13.35
N ILE A 502 14.94 -11.02 -13.78
CA ILE A 502 14.49 -10.85 -15.17
C ILE A 502 15.69 -10.78 -16.14
N LEU A 503 16.84 -10.29 -15.69
CA LEU A 503 18.05 -10.21 -16.50
C LEU A 503 18.59 -11.60 -16.84
N LYS A 504 18.49 -12.55 -15.90
CA LYS A 504 18.89 -13.95 -16.10
C LYS A 504 18.14 -14.60 -17.26
N ALA A 505 16.90 -14.22 -17.51
CA ALA A 505 16.11 -14.73 -18.63
C ALA A 505 16.60 -14.25 -20.00
N ALA A 506 17.53 -13.29 -20.05
CA ALA A 506 18.23 -12.93 -21.28
C ALA A 506 19.14 -14.06 -21.78
N LEU A 507 19.59 -14.95 -20.89
CA LEU A 507 20.44 -16.08 -21.23
C LEU A 507 19.65 -17.15 -21.99
N THR A 508 20.17 -17.60 -23.14
CA THR A 508 19.55 -18.60 -24.02
C THR A 508 19.80 -20.04 -23.57
N SER A 509 20.90 -20.28 -22.86
CA SER A 509 21.31 -21.57 -22.30
C SER A 509 20.75 -21.74 -20.89
N SER A 510 20.43 -22.98 -20.47
CA SER A 510 19.96 -23.27 -19.10
C SER A 510 20.90 -22.58 -18.09
N PRO A 511 20.41 -21.61 -17.31
CA PRO A 511 21.27 -20.74 -16.52
C PRO A 511 22.03 -21.61 -15.51
N THR A 512 23.36 -21.59 -15.57
CA THR A 512 24.20 -22.28 -14.61
C THR A 512 23.86 -21.81 -13.19
N ILE A 513 23.79 -22.76 -12.27
CA ILE A 513 23.61 -22.50 -10.83
C ILE A 513 24.68 -21.48 -10.42
N GLY A 514 24.25 -20.34 -9.85
CA GLY A 514 25.15 -19.28 -9.40
C GLY A 514 25.44 -18.16 -10.42
N SER A 515 24.90 -18.22 -11.64
CA SER A 515 25.02 -17.12 -12.64
C SER A 515 24.60 -15.76 -12.10
N GLU A 516 23.52 -15.69 -11.30
CA GLU A 516 23.09 -14.45 -10.64
C GLU A 516 24.12 -13.95 -9.61
N ALA A 517 24.67 -14.85 -8.79
CA ALA A 517 25.66 -14.49 -7.79
C ALA A 517 26.93 -13.97 -8.47
N HIS A 518 27.39 -14.67 -9.51
CA HIS A 518 28.52 -14.25 -10.32
C HIS A 518 28.27 -12.90 -10.99
N PHE A 519 27.13 -12.70 -11.64
CA PHE A 519 26.75 -11.40 -12.22
C PHE A 519 26.77 -10.30 -11.17
N THR A 520 26.15 -10.53 -10.00
CA THR A 520 26.10 -9.53 -8.93
C THR A 520 27.48 -9.17 -8.39
N GLU A 521 28.36 -10.17 -8.24
CA GLU A 521 29.74 -10.00 -7.82
C GLU A 521 30.53 -9.18 -8.85
N ARG A 522 30.42 -9.51 -10.15
CA ARG A 522 31.10 -8.79 -11.23
C ARG A 522 30.63 -7.34 -11.34
N MET A 523 29.33 -7.10 -11.20
CA MET A 523 28.77 -5.73 -11.19
C MET A 523 29.33 -4.88 -10.05
N ARG A 524 29.52 -5.47 -8.86
CA ARG A 524 30.18 -4.80 -7.72
C ARG A 524 31.67 -4.59 -7.97
N MET A 525 32.37 -5.62 -8.44
CA MET A 525 33.81 -5.57 -8.73
C MET A 525 34.15 -4.44 -9.70
N PHE A 526 33.41 -4.32 -10.81
CA PHE A 526 33.62 -3.28 -11.83
C PHE A 526 32.95 -1.92 -11.53
N SER A 527 32.28 -1.78 -10.38
CA SER A 527 31.58 -0.54 -10.01
C SER A 527 30.56 -0.06 -11.06
N LEU A 528 29.91 -1.00 -11.75
CA LEU A 528 28.94 -0.70 -12.82
C LEU A 528 27.52 -0.45 -12.31
N GLY A 529 27.25 -0.80 -11.05
CA GLY A 529 25.97 -0.55 -10.38
C GLY A 529 25.98 -0.95 -8.90
N SER A 530 24.93 -0.58 -8.18
CA SER A 530 24.69 -0.97 -6.79
C SER A 530 23.66 -2.09 -6.73
N ILE A 531 23.82 -3.00 -5.77
CA ILE A 531 22.95 -4.16 -5.60
C ILE A 531 22.38 -4.20 -4.20
N ASP A 532 21.05 -4.17 -4.11
CA ASP A 532 20.30 -4.34 -2.87
C ASP A 532 19.56 -5.70 -2.85
N GLY A 533 19.07 -6.10 -1.68
CA GLY A 533 18.28 -7.33 -1.49
C GLY A 533 19.07 -8.64 -1.63
N GLU A 534 18.36 -9.76 -1.45
CA GLU A 534 18.91 -11.12 -1.49
C GLU A 534 17.99 -12.07 -2.28
N GLY A 535 18.58 -13.13 -2.86
CA GLY A 535 17.87 -14.10 -3.71
C GLY A 535 17.05 -13.44 -4.82
N ILE A 536 15.79 -13.88 -4.97
CA ILE A 536 14.80 -13.33 -5.92
C ILE A 536 14.46 -11.84 -5.68
N LYS A 537 14.78 -11.29 -4.49
CA LYS A 537 14.56 -9.89 -4.14
C LYS A 537 15.75 -9.00 -4.49
N ARG A 538 16.85 -9.55 -5.03
CA ARG A 538 17.99 -8.75 -5.50
C ARG A 538 17.54 -7.73 -6.55
N ARG A 539 17.93 -6.47 -6.38
CA ARG A 539 17.77 -5.45 -7.42
C ARG A 539 19.10 -4.79 -7.76
N LEU A 540 19.26 -4.48 -9.03
CA LEU A 540 20.38 -3.73 -9.58
C LEU A 540 19.93 -2.30 -9.84
N SER A 541 20.73 -1.33 -9.44
CA SER A 541 20.60 0.05 -9.89
C SER A 541 21.86 0.48 -10.61
N ILE A 542 21.73 1.05 -11.79
CA ILE A 542 22.85 1.50 -12.62
C ILE A 542 22.75 3.00 -12.89
N HIS A 543 23.91 3.65 -13.03
CA HIS A 543 23.95 5.08 -13.30
C HIS A 543 23.46 5.37 -14.74
N GLY A 544 22.76 6.49 -14.94
CA GLY A 544 22.24 6.87 -16.27
C GLY A 544 23.34 7.01 -17.35
N VAL A 545 24.55 7.40 -16.97
CA VAL A 545 25.73 7.42 -17.87
C VAL A 545 26.14 6.00 -18.28
N THR A 546 26.08 5.02 -17.36
CA THR A 546 26.33 3.61 -17.68
C THR A 546 25.28 3.07 -18.66
N GLN A 547 23.99 3.40 -18.47
CA GLN A 547 22.96 3.07 -19.45
C GLN A 547 23.22 3.70 -20.82
N MET A 548 23.66 4.95 -20.86
CA MET A 548 24.01 5.61 -22.12
C MET A 548 25.20 4.92 -22.79
N ALA A 549 26.23 4.54 -22.04
CA ALA A 549 27.36 3.77 -22.56
C ALA A 549 26.91 2.47 -23.22
N LEU A 550 26.02 1.71 -22.55
CA LEU A 550 25.44 0.48 -23.11
C LEU A 550 24.65 0.74 -24.41
N ARG A 551 23.88 1.83 -24.48
CA ARG A 551 23.15 2.20 -25.70
C ARG A 551 24.09 2.57 -26.85
N LEU A 552 25.18 3.29 -26.56
CA LEU A 552 26.19 3.63 -27.55
C LEU A 552 26.93 2.41 -28.07
N GLN A 553 27.11 1.38 -27.23
CA GLN A 553 27.70 0.10 -27.65
C GLN A 553 26.82 -0.70 -28.62
N LEU A 554 25.50 -0.49 -28.61
CA LEU A 554 24.59 -1.13 -29.56
C LEU A 554 24.65 -0.38 -30.91
N GLU A 555 25.80 -0.51 -31.57
CA GLU A 555 26.22 0.19 -32.80
C GLU A 555 25.19 0.18 -33.91
N LYS A 556 24.52 -0.97 -34.10
CA LYS A 556 23.57 -1.18 -35.21
C LYS A 556 22.14 -1.07 -34.71
N GLU A 557 21.28 -0.40 -35.48
CA GLU A 557 19.83 -0.36 -35.22
C GLU A 557 19.27 -1.78 -35.03
N GLN A 558 19.75 -2.75 -35.81
CA GLN A 558 19.42 -4.17 -35.65
C GLN A 558 19.75 -4.74 -34.26
N GLN A 559 20.90 -4.39 -33.67
CA GLN A 559 21.27 -4.88 -32.33
C GLN A 559 20.39 -4.25 -31.24
N THR A 560 20.08 -2.96 -31.40
CA THR A 560 19.13 -2.26 -30.54
C THR A 560 17.75 -2.91 -30.61
N THR A 561 17.23 -3.16 -31.82
CA THR A 561 15.96 -3.84 -32.05
C THR A 561 15.97 -5.26 -31.46
N THR A 562 17.02 -6.05 -31.68
CA THR A 562 17.14 -7.40 -31.11
C THR A 562 17.13 -7.37 -29.58
N CYS A 563 17.86 -6.44 -28.96
CA CYS A 563 17.90 -6.30 -27.51
C CYS A 563 16.52 -5.88 -26.95
N ILE A 564 15.86 -4.89 -27.55
CA ILE A 564 14.52 -4.46 -27.14
C ILE A 564 13.50 -5.58 -27.32
N ASN A 565 13.51 -6.29 -28.46
CA ASN A 565 12.61 -7.42 -28.69
C ASN A 565 12.80 -8.52 -27.63
N ARG A 566 14.06 -8.87 -27.32
CA ARG A 566 14.36 -9.84 -26.26
C ARG A 566 13.90 -9.35 -24.90
N LEU A 567 14.11 -8.07 -24.59
CA LEU A 567 13.64 -7.48 -23.35
C LEU A 567 12.11 -7.50 -23.23
N LEU A 568 11.39 -7.16 -24.30
CA LEU A 568 9.92 -7.22 -24.33
C LEU A 568 9.41 -8.65 -24.13
N GLN A 569 10.05 -9.64 -24.75
CA GLN A 569 9.75 -11.05 -24.50
C GLN A 569 9.95 -11.40 -23.01
N ILE A 570 11.08 -11.03 -22.42
CA ILE A 570 11.34 -11.23 -20.98
C ILE A 570 10.25 -10.57 -20.15
N LEU A 571 9.92 -9.30 -20.41
CA LEU A 571 8.89 -8.59 -19.65
C LEU A 571 7.53 -9.28 -19.78
N VAL A 572 7.13 -9.76 -20.96
CA VAL A 572 5.87 -10.52 -21.12
C VAL A 572 5.86 -11.82 -20.30
N LYS A 573 7.01 -12.51 -20.17
CA LYS A 573 7.14 -13.75 -19.36
C LYS A 573 6.89 -13.49 -17.87
N PHE A 574 7.42 -12.38 -17.34
CA PHE A 574 7.46 -12.08 -15.91
C PHE A 574 6.40 -11.07 -15.44
N PHE A 575 5.82 -10.27 -16.33
CA PHE A 575 4.82 -9.27 -16.00
C PHE A 575 3.43 -9.89 -16.11
N SER A 576 3.05 -10.62 -15.06
CA SER A 576 1.84 -11.43 -15.04
C SER A 576 0.70 -10.74 -14.28
N LYS A 577 -0.53 -11.10 -14.65
CA LYS A 577 -1.74 -10.64 -13.97
C LYS A 577 -1.94 -11.52 -12.72
N ASP A 578 -1.82 -10.94 -11.53
CA ASP A 578 -2.11 -11.59 -10.25
C ASP A 578 -3.43 -11.03 -9.69
N THR A 579 -4.44 -11.88 -9.58
CA THR A 579 -5.78 -11.49 -9.12
C THR A 579 -5.98 -11.63 -7.61
N LEU A 580 -5.07 -12.28 -6.89
CA LEU A 580 -5.17 -12.54 -5.45
C LEU A 580 -4.25 -11.65 -4.59
N TYR A 581 -3.56 -10.69 -5.20
CA TYR A 581 -2.68 -9.74 -4.49
C TYR A 581 -1.54 -10.41 -3.73
N ALA A 582 -1.00 -11.50 -4.29
CA ALA A 582 0.05 -12.28 -3.66
C ALA A 582 1.45 -11.64 -3.86
N GLU A 583 2.51 -12.43 -3.66
CA GLU A 583 3.90 -11.98 -3.88
C GLU A 583 4.16 -11.59 -5.33
N MET A 584 3.46 -12.22 -6.29
CA MET A 584 3.58 -11.92 -7.71
C MET A 584 3.01 -10.54 -8.07
N TYR A 585 1.94 -10.10 -7.40
CA TYR A 585 1.46 -8.73 -7.49
C TYR A 585 2.56 -7.72 -7.11
N LYS A 586 3.23 -7.91 -5.96
CA LYS A 586 4.32 -7.00 -5.53
C LYS A 586 5.48 -6.99 -6.52
N PHE A 587 5.83 -8.16 -7.05
CA PHE A 587 6.87 -8.28 -8.07
C PHE A 587 6.47 -7.56 -9.36
N SER A 588 5.25 -7.76 -9.85
CA SER A 588 4.74 -7.10 -11.05
C SER A 588 4.65 -5.58 -10.88
N VAL A 589 4.21 -5.09 -9.71
CA VAL A 589 4.26 -3.66 -9.39
C VAL A 589 5.68 -3.10 -9.47
N SER A 590 6.70 -3.87 -9.05
CA SER A 590 8.10 -3.46 -9.19
C SER A 590 8.60 -3.42 -10.63
N LEU A 591 7.95 -4.15 -11.55
CA LEU A 591 8.25 -4.15 -12.98
C LEU A 591 7.57 -3.02 -13.78
N MET A 592 6.56 -2.35 -13.23
CA MET A 592 5.84 -1.28 -13.96
C MET A 592 6.76 -0.20 -14.54
N PRO A 593 7.72 0.40 -13.80
CA PRO A 593 8.59 1.45 -14.36
C PRO A 593 9.49 0.92 -15.49
N HIS A 594 9.87 -0.36 -15.39
CA HIS A 594 10.68 -1.03 -16.39
C HIS A 594 9.91 -1.33 -17.68
N VAL A 595 8.63 -1.71 -17.57
CA VAL A 595 7.72 -1.87 -18.72
C VAL A 595 7.52 -0.55 -19.44
N GLU A 596 7.27 0.53 -18.69
CA GLU A 596 7.08 1.86 -19.26
C GLU A 596 8.33 2.34 -20.03
N ALA A 597 9.51 2.21 -19.42
CA ALA A 597 10.78 2.56 -20.06
C ALA A 597 11.03 1.75 -21.35
N ALA A 598 10.80 0.42 -21.29
CA ALA A 598 11.01 -0.46 -22.44
C ALA A 598 10.04 -0.13 -23.59
N LEU A 599 8.75 0.10 -23.30
CA LEU A 599 7.75 0.49 -24.30
C LEU A 599 8.07 1.86 -24.91
N LYS A 600 8.46 2.85 -24.10
CA LYS A 600 8.89 4.16 -24.59
C LYS A 600 10.06 4.04 -25.56
N HIS A 601 11.02 3.17 -25.28
CA HIS A 601 12.13 2.93 -26.20
C HIS A 601 11.70 2.19 -27.47
N ALA A 602 10.84 1.17 -27.34
CA ALA A 602 10.32 0.41 -28.48
C ALA A 602 9.46 1.27 -29.43
N ASP A 603 8.62 2.15 -28.91
CA ASP A 603 7.78 3.07 -29.71
C ASP A 603 8.60 4.08 -30.54
N ASN A 604 9.84 4.35 -30.14
CA ASN A 604 10.74 5.25 -30.86
C ASN A 604 11.56 4.54 -31.97
N LEU A 605 11.45 3.21 -32.09
CA LEU A 605 12.15 2.46 -33.13
C LEU A 605 11.35 2.40 -34.43
N ARG A 606 12.05 2.51 -35.56
CA ARG A 606 11.42 2.41 -36.90
C ARG A 606 11.04 0.97 -37.28
N ALA A 607 11.79 0.00 -36.77
CA ALA A 607 11.59 -1.42 -37.03
C ALA A 607 11.66 -2.21 -35.71
N VAL A 608 10.51 -2.62 -35.21
CA VAL A 608 10.35 -3.60 -34.13
C VAL A 608 9.83 -4.92 -34.73
N CYS A 609 9.90 -6.04 -34.02
CA CYS A 609 9.39 -7.31 -34.58
C CYS A 609 7.88 -7.23 -34.89
N THR A 610 7.42 -8.11 -35.78
CA THR A 610 6.03 -8.18 -36.24
C THR A 610 5.04 -8.41 -35.10
N GLU A 611 5.47 -9.07 -34.02
CA GLU A 611 4.69 -9.38 -32.82
C GLU A 611 4.72 -8.25 -31.79
N TYR A 612 5.41 -7.13 -32.05
CA TYR A 612 5.48 -6.00 -31.12
C TYR A 612 4.11 -5.46 -30.68
N PRO A 613 3.14 -5.20 -31.59
CA PRO A 613 1.82 -4.72 -31.18
C PRO A 613 1.14 -5.67 -30.18
N LEU A 614 1.33 -6.98 -30.37
CA LEU A 614 0.78 -8.01 -29.49
C LEU A 614 1.47 -8.04 -28.12
N MET A 615 2.81 -7.98 -28.08
CA MET A 615 3.55 -7.88 -26.81
C MET A 615 3.17 -6.60 -26.05
N LYS A 616 3.07 -5.46 -26.75
CA LYS A 616 2.63 -4.18 -26.16
C LYS A 616 1.21 -4.28 -25.62
N ALA A 617 0.26 -4.85 -26.37
CA ALA A 617 -1.10 -5.07 -25.90
C ALA A 617 -1.15 -5.94 -24.63
N ARG A 618 -0.35 -7.01 -24.58
CA ARG A 618 -0.26 -7.90 -23.41
C ARG A 618 0.31 -7.18 -22.18
N LEU A 619 1.36 -6.38 -22.36
CA LEU A 619 1.98 -5.59 -21.30
C LEU A 619 1.02 -4.50 -20.80
N LEU A 620 0.40 -3.74 -21.69
CA LEU A 620 -0.58 -2.71 -21.34
C LEU A 620 -1.81 -3.29 -20.64
N MET A 621 -2.25 -4.49 -21.00
CA MET A 621 -3.35 -5.16 -20.30
C MET A 621 -3.03 -5.41 -18.81
N VAL A 622 -1.82 -5.90 -18.50
CA VAL A 622 -1.39 -6.11 -17.11
C VAL A 622 -1.15 -4.79 -16.42
N TYR A 623 -0.52 -3.83 -17.12
CA TYR A 623 -0.26 -2.50 -16.58
C TYR A 623 -1.56 -1.80 -16.16
N GLY A 624 -2.57 -1.81 -17.04
CA GLY A 624 -3.91 -1.30 -16.74
C GLY A 624 -4.56 -2.02 -15.56
N HIS A 625 -4.43 -3.35 -15.45
CA HIS A 625 -4.92 -4.08 -14.29
C HIS A 625 -4.25 -3.63 -12.98
N LEU A 626 -2.93 -3.48 -12.97
CA LEU A 626 -2.19 -3.01 -11.79
C LEU A 626 -2.54 -1.56 -11.43
N LEU A 627 -2.83 -0.70 -12.40
CA LEU A 627 -3.31 0.67 -12.16
C LEU A 627 -4.67 0.70 -11.46
N ILE A 628 -5.61 -0.18 -11.85
CA ILE A 628 -6.89 -0.32 -11.13
C ILE A 628 -6.62 -0.72 -9.67
N GLN A 629 -5.74 -1.69 -9.45
CA GLN A 629 -5.38 -2.17 -8.11
C GLN A 629 -4.67 -1.09 -7.27
N LYS A 630 -3.97 -0.15 -7.92
CA LYS A 630 -3.36 1.03 -7.28
C LYS A 630 -4.32 2.20 -7.04
N GLY A 631 -5.59 2.07 -7.45
CA GLY A 631 -6.58 3.14 -7.31
C GLY A 631 -6.48 4.24 -8.38
N SER A 632 -5.88 3.95 -9.54
CA SER A 632 -5.75 4.88 -10.68
C SER A 632 -6.54 4.42 -11.92
N PRO A 633 -7.88 4.27 -11.83
CA PRO A 633 -8.69 3.73 -12.92
C PRO A 633 -8.66 4.55 -14.21
N ALA A 634 -8.53 5.88 -14.15
CA ALA A 634 -8.48 6.72 -15.34
C ALA A 634 -7.25 6.44 -16.23
N LEU A 635 -6.06 6.32 -15.62
CA LEU A 635 -4.84 5.93 -16.34
C LEU A 635 -4.93 4.50 -16.88
N SER A 636 -5.66 3.63 -16.18
CA SER A 636 -5.90 2.26 -16.62
C SER A 636 -6.72 2.21 -17.91
N GLU A 637 -7.76 3.04 -18.00
CA GLU A 637 -8.63 3.15 -19.17
C GLU A 637 -7.82 3.48 -20.43
N GLU A 638 -6.95 4.49 -20.38
CA GLU A 638 -6.07 4.87 -21.51
C GLU A 638 -5.19 3.71 -21.98
N CYS A 639 -4.53 3.01 -21.04
CA CYS A 639 -3.68 1.86 -21.34
C CYS A 639 -4.47 0.72 -22.01
N LEU A 640 -5.68 0.46 -21.53
CA LEU A 640 -6.52 -0.66 -21.99
C LEU A 640 -7.18 -0.39 -23.33
N ILE A 641 -7.54 0.87 -23.63
CA ILE A 641 -8.02 1.28 -24.96
C ILE A 641 -6.92 1.08 -26.00
N GLU A 642 -5.69 1.51 -25.69
CA GLU A 642 -4.54 1.31 -26.59
C GLU A 642 -4.24 -0.18 -26.75
N ALA A 643 -4.33 -0.99 -25.69
CA ALA A 643 -4.19 -2.45 -25.77
C ALA A 643 -5.25 -3.09 -26.69
N GLU A 644 -6.52 -2.67 -26.60
CA GLU A 644 -7.60 -3.13 -27.47
C GLU A 644 -7.28 -2.81 -28.93
N LYS A 645 -6.93 -1.55 -29.21
CA LYS A 645 -6.63 -1.06 -30.55
C LYS A 645 -5.49 -1.83 -31.19
N LEU A 646 -4.36 -1.98 -30.49
CA LEU A 646 -3.18 -2.70 -30.99
C LEU A 646 -3.50 -4.17 -31.32
N LEU A 647 -4.33 -4.82 -30.51
CA LEU A 647 -4.74 -6.20 -30.74
C LEU A 647 -5.65 -6.35 -31.97
N LEU A 648 -6.60 -5.43 -32.14
CA LEU A 648 -7.49 -5.40 -33.32
C LEU A 648 -6.72 -5.07 -34.61
N GLU A 649 -5.79 -4.12 -34.55
CA GLU A 649 -4.89 -3.79 -35.67
C GLU A 649 -4.02 -4.98 -36.07
N PHE A 650 -3.44 -5.69 -35.09
CA PHE A 650 -2.68 -6.91 -35.33
C PHE A 650 -3.51 -7.98 -36.06
N ALA A 651 -4.76 -8.17 -35.64
CA ALA A 651 -5.70 -9.09 -36.27
C ALA A 651 -6.31 -8.55 -37.58
N ARG A 652 -5.90 -7.35 -38.05
CA ARG A 652 -6.40 -6.67 -39.26
C ARG A 652 -7.89 -6.35 -39.24
N ILE A 653 -8.41 -6.03 -38.07
CA ILE A 653 -9.83 -5.72 -37.83
C ILE A 653 -9.98 -4.19 -37.76
N ALA A 654 -10.13 -3.52 -38.91
CA ALA A 654 -10.12 -2.07 -39.01
C ALA A 654 -11.45 -1.40 -38.58
N GLY A 655 -11.41 -0.28 -37.86
CA GLY A 655 -12.59 0.57 -37.61
C GLY A 655 -13.60 0.03 -36.57
N HIS A 656 -13.14 -0.87 -35.70
CA HIS A 656 -14.00 -1.80 -34.97
C HIS A 656 -13.75 -1.82 -33.44
N SER A 657 -13.19 -0.75 -32.87
CA SER A 657 -13.12 -0.64 -31.40
C SER A 657 -14.53 -0.61 -30.82
N LEU A 658 -14.83 -1.58 -29.95
CA LEU A 658 -16.12 -1.62 -29.26
C LEU A 658 -16.29 -0.40 -28.36
N TYR A 659 -15.20 0.06 -27.75
CA TYR A 659 -15.20 1.25 -26.90
C TYR A 659 -15.70 2.49 -27.67
N ASN A 660 -15.13 2.78 -28.84
CA ASN A 660 -15.54 3.93 -29.68
C ASN A 660 -16.96 3.78 -30.22
N ASN A 661 -17.37 2.57 -30.60
CA ASN A 661 -18.71 2.32 -31.13
C ASN A 661 -19.81 2.47 -30.08
N VAL A 662 -19.51 2.13 -28.82
CA VAL A 662 -20.48 2.24 -27.71
C VAL A 662 -20.56 3.65 -27.13
N GLN A 663 -19.49 4.45 -27.25
CA GLN A 663 -19.54 5.87 -26.85
C GLN A 663 -20.46 6.73 -27.72
N ASN A 664 -20.76 6.30 -28.96
CA ASN A 664 -21.67 7.02 -29.85
C ASN A 664 -23.12 6.51 -29.69
N PRO A 665 -24.02 7.27 -29.05
CA PRO A 665 -25.41 6.85 -28.82
C PRO A 665 -26.23 6.69 -30.12
N ASP A 666 -25.78 7.25 -31.25
CA ASP A 666 -26.45 7.07 -32.55
C ASP A 666 -26.10 5.73 -33.23
N ASN A 667 -25.08 5.01 -32.73
CA ASN A 667 -24.61 3.71 -33.22
C ASN A 667 -25.21 2.53 -32.44
N VAL A 668 -26.50 2.58 -32.11
CA VAL A 668 -27.20 1.42 -31.53
C VAL A 668 -27.31 0.32 -32.60
N ILE A 669 -26.25 -0.46 -32.73
CA ILE A 669 -26.26 -1.70 -33.48
C ILE A 669 -27.33 -2.59 -32.83
N PHE A 670 -28.36 -2.95 -33.59
CA PHE A 670 -29.38 -3.90 -33.15
C PHE A 670 -28.71 -5.17 -32.60
N TYR A 671 -29.22 -5.72 -31.49
CA TYR A 671 -28.62 -6.85 -30.77
C TYR A 671 -28.18 -8.02 -31.69
N THR A 672 -28.97 -8.35 -32.72
CA THR A 672 -28.66 -9.38 -33.71
C THR A 672 -27.44 -9.07 -34.58
N GLN A 673 -27.25 -7.81 -34.99
CA GLN A 673 -26.05 -7.38 -35.73
C GLN A 673 -24.81 -7.43 -34.84
N ARG A 674 -24.94 -7.08 -33.55
CA ARG A 674 -23.86 -7.15 -32.57
C ARG A 674 -23.37 -8.57 -32.32
N TYR A 675 -24.28 -9.55 -32.21
CA TYR A 675 -23.89 -10.96 -32.05
C TYR A 675 -23.16 -11.52 -33.28
N ARG A 676 -23.63 -11.20 -34.49
CA ARG A 676 -22.94 -11.58 -35.74
C ARG A 676 -21.54 -10.97 -35.79
N TYR A 677 -21.42 -9.67 -35.48
CA TYR A 677 -20.14 -8.97 -35.41
C TYR A 677 -19.18 -9.63 -34.41
N LEU A 678 -19.63 -9.94 -33.19
CA LEU A 678 -18.78 -10.59 -32.18
C LEU A 678 -18.35 -12.00 -32.60
N GLN A 679 -19.15 -12.69 -33.41
CA GLN A 679 -18.75 -13.97 -34.00
C GLN A 679 -17.64 -13.80 -35.05
N GLU A 680 -17.81 -12.87 -35.99
CA GLU A 680 -16.79 -12.56 -37.01
C GLU A 680 -15.48 -12.08 -36.36
N LEU A 681 -15.60 -11.31 -35.28
CA LEU A 681 -14.48 -10.85 -34.47
C LEU A 681 -13.73 -12.03 -33.82
N TYR A 682 -14.45 -12.96 -33.19
CA TYR A 682 -13.85 -14.17 -32.61
C TYR A 682 -13.12 -15.00 -33.68
N GLU A 683 -13.75 -15.23 -34.83
CA GLU A 683 -13.17 -16.01 -35.93
C GLU A 683 -11.89 -15.33 -36.49
N SER A 684 -11.90 -14.01 -36.61
CA SER A 684 -10.74 -13.22 -37.05
C SER A 684 -9.59 -13.28 -36.04
N LEU A 685 -9.88 -13.11 -34.75
CA LEU A 685 -8.89 -13.22 -33.68
C LEU A 685 -8.31 -14.64 -33.58
N ALA A 686 -9.15 -15.67 -33.67
CA ALA A 686 -8.72 -17.07 -33.64
C ALA A 686 -7.82 -17.39 -34.85
N GLY A 687 -8.20 -16.94 -36.05
CA GLY A 687 -7.38 -17.11 -37.25
C GLY A 687 -6.03 -16.39 -37.17
N ALA A 688 -6.02 -15.15 -36.67
CA ALA A 688 -4.77 -14.41 -36.43
C ALA A 688 -3.89 -15.11 -35.38
N SER A 689 -4.51 -15.66 -34.33
CA SER A 689 -3.83 -16.38 -33.26
C SER A 689 -3.16 -17.66 -33.77
N GLN A 690 -3.83 -18.41 -34.66
CA GLN A 690 -3.27 -19.61 -35.29
C GLN A 690 -2.14 -19.32 -36.29
N SER A 691 -2.10 -18.09 -36.83
CA SER A 691 -1.05 -17.67 -37.78
C SER A 691 0.25 -17.20 -37.12
N LEU A 692 0.26 -17.08 -35.78
CA LEU A 692 1.47 -16.74 -35.02
C LEU A 692 2.50 -17.87 -35.11
N ASP A 693 3.78 -17.47 -35.13
CA ASP A 693 4.90 -18.41 -35.20
C ASP A 693 4.97 -19.32 -33.96
N ASP A 694 5.35 -20.59 -34.16
CA ASP A 694 5.45 -21.57 -33.08
C ASP A 694 6.45 -21.14 -32.00
N ASN A 695 7.54 -20.48 -32.40
CA ASN A 695 8.53 -19.95 -31.48
C ASN A 695 7.93 -18.84 -30.62
N PHE A 696 6.98 -18.05 -31.13
CA PHE A 696 6.27 -17.07 -30.31
C PHE A 696 5.47 -17.74 -29.19
N PHE A 697 4.77 -18.84 -29.48
CA PHE A 697 4.05 -19.58 -28.44
C PHE A 697 4.99 -20.23 -27.43
N GLN A 698 6.03 -20.92 -27.90
CA GLN A 698 6.99 -21.57 -27.01
C GLN A 698 7.72 -20.55 -26.14
N GLU A 699 8.25 -19.49 -26.73
CA GLU A 699 9.06 -18.52 -26.00
C GLU A 699 8.24 -17.49 -25.25
N THR A 700 7.04 -17.09 -25.68
CA THR A 700 6.35 -15.95 -25.06
C THR A 700 5.10 -16.36 -24.29
N VAL A 701 4.33 -17.33 -24.80
CA VAL A 701 3.04 -17.72 -24.21
C VAL A 701 3.23 -18.84 -23.19
N ILE A 702 3.93 -19.91 -23.56
CA ILE A 702 4.15 -21.10 -22.73
C ILE A 702 5.15 -20.82 -21.61
N ARG A 703 6.31 -20.22 -21.93
CA ARG A 703 7.35 -19.86 -20.96
C ARG A 703 6.99 -18.66 -20.08
N ARG A 704 5.80 -18.68 -19.47
CA ARG A 704 5.35 -17.67 -18.50
C ARG A 704 5.60 -18.13 -17.08
N VAL A 705 5.71 -17.17 -16.15
CA VAL A 705 5.72 -17.46 -14.72
C VAL A 705 4.32 -17.92 -14.29
N ILE A 706 4.26 -19.05 -13.60
CA ILE A 706 3.04 -19.52 -12.93
C ILE A 706 2.98 -18.99 -11.50
N THR A 707 1.76 -18.92 -10.98
CA THR A 707 1.47 -18.33 -9.67
C THR A 707 1.04 -19.39 -8.64
N LYS A 708 0.82 -18.99 -7.38
CA LYS A 708 0.35 -19.90 -6.32
C LYS A 708 -1.03 -20.48 -6.65
N GLU A 709 -1.86 -19.76 -7.40
CA GLU A 709 -3.16 -20.24 -7.91
C GLU A 709 -3.00 -21.48 -8.79
N HIS A 710 -2.01 -21.46 -9.68
CA HIS A 710 -1.69 -22.61 -10.55
C HIS A 710 -1.18 -23.78 -9.71
N LEU A 711 -0.22 -23.54 -8.81
CA LEU A 711 0.31 -24.57 -7.93
C LEU A 711 -0.76 -25.21 -7.05
N THR A 712 -1.71 -24.41 -6.54
CA THR A 712 -2.80 -24.91 -5.71
C THR A 712 -3.71 -25.83 -6.53
N ALA A 713 -4.09 -25.44 -7.75
CA ALA A 713 -4.89 -26.31 -8.62
C ALA A 713 -4.20 -27.64 -8.95
N VAL A 714 -2.88 -27.61 -9.19
CA VAL A 714 -2.09 -28.82 -9.43
C VAL A 714 -2.02 -29.69 -8.17
N SER A 715 -1.77 -29.08 -7.02
CA SER A 715 -1.71 -29.75 -5.71
C SER A 715 -3.05 -30.41 -5.34
N ASP A 716 -4.16 -29.75 -5.63
CA ASP A 716 -5.51 -30.27 -5.41
C ASP A 716 -5.79 -31.51 -6.26
N LYS A 717 -5.25 -31.57 -7.50
CA LYS A 717 -5.49 -32.66 -8.45
C LYS A 717 -4.53 -33.84 -8.27
N LEU A 718 -3.25 -33.58 -8.02
CA LEU A 718 -2.20 -34.62 -7.96
C LEU A 718 -1.71 -34.95 -6.54
N GLY A 719 -1.96 -34.06 -5.56
CA GLY A 719 -1.39 -34.14 -4.22
C GLY A 719 -0.10 -33.32 -4.08
N THR A 720 0.23 -32.93 -2.84
CA THR A 720 1.40 -32.09 -2.51
C THR A 720 2.73 -32.79 -2.74
N ASP A 721 2.75 -34.11 -2.58
CA ASP A 721 3.98 -34.92 -2.67
C ASP A 721 4.24 -35.44 -4.10
N ASP A 722 3.37 -35.14 -5.06
CA ASP A 722 3.57 -35.53 -6.45
C ASP A 722 4.79 -34.82 -7.06
N ARG A 723 5.53 -35.54 -7.92
CA ARG A 723 6.76 -35.02 -8.53
C ARG A 723 6.54 -33.74 -9.34
N ILE A 724 5.40 -33.63 -10.04
CA ILE A 724 5.05 -32.43 -10.81
C ILE A 724 4.76 -31.28 -9.85
N THR A 725 3.98 -31.53 -8.79
CA THR A 725 3.66 -30.53 -7.77
C THR A 725 4.92 -29.97 -7.11
N VAL A 726 5.85 -30.83 -6.68
CA VAL A 726 7.11 -30.41 -6.06
C VAL A 726 7.98 -29.61 -7.05
N ALA A 727 8.02 -30.02 -8.31
CA ALA A 727 8.75 -29.28 -9.35
C ALA A 727 8.15 -27.88 -9.56
N LEU A 728 6.83 -27.77 -9.71
CA LEU A 728 6.14 -26.48 -9.85
C LEU A 728 6.26 -25.61 -8.60
N GLN A 729 6.27 -26.21 -7.40
CA GLN A 729 6.46 -25.46 -6.17
C GLN A 729 7.80 -24.72 -6.18
N ASN A 730 8.88 -25.44 -6.54
CA ASN A 730 10.20 -24.82 -6.69
C ASN A 730 10.18 -23.70 -7.75
N MET A 731 9.46 -23.89 -8.86
CA MET A 731 9.34 -22.87 -9.90
C MET A 731 8.59 -21.63 -9.40
N VAL A 732 7.46 -21.80 -8.69
CA VAL A 732 6.67 -20.69 -8.14
C VAL A 732 7.45 -19.92 -7.06
N GLU A 733 8.14 -20.62 -6.16
CA GLU A 733 8.94 -20.00 -5.10
C GLU A 733 10.11 -19.18 -5.66
N ASN A 734 10.69 -19.63 -6.78
CA ASN A 734 11.82 -18.97 -7.44
C ASN A 734 11.42 -18.07 -8.62
N PHE A 735 10.11 -17.91 -8.89
CA PHE A 735 9.57 -17.19 -10.05
C PHE A 735 10.17 -17.67 -11.39
N GLU A 736 10.44 -18.97 -11.51
CA GLU A 736 10.95 -19.57 -12.73
C GLU A 736 9.81 -19.76 -13.74
N PRO A 737 9.97 -19.28 -15.00
CA PRO A 737 8.98 -19.53 -16.03
C PRO A 737 8.88 -21.02 -16.38
N LEU A 738 7.68 -21.47 -16.78
CA LEU A 738 7.48 -22.84 -17.26
C LEU A 738 8.46 -23.20 -18.39
N THR A 739 8.93 -24.44 -18.41
CA THR A 739 9.62 -24.98 -19.59
C THR A 739 8.62 -25.61 -20.55
N VAL A 740 9.01 -25.78 -21.82
CA VAL A 740 8.14 -26.41 -22.82
C VAL A 740 7.84 -27.87 -22.42
N GLU A 741 8.84 -28.59 -21.91
CA GLU A 741 8.70 -29.98 -21.46
C GLU A 741 7.78 -30.09 -20.24
N MET A 742 7.87 -29.14 -19.31
CA MET A 742 6.95 -29.08 -18.17
C MET A 742 5.53 -28.79 -18.64
N TYR A 743 5.34 -27.86 -19.59
CA TYR A 743 4.02 -27.59 -20.16
C TYR A 743 3.42 -28.82 -20.83
N GLU A 744 4.20 -29.56 -21.64
CA GLU A 744 3.75 -30.82 -22.25
C GLU A 744 3.38 -31.88 -21.20
N THR A 745 4.11 -31.93 -20.09
CA THR A 745 3.80 -32.79 -18.94
C THR A 745 2.46 -32.40 -18.31
N LEU A 746 2.18 -31.11 -18.18
CA LEU A 746 0.89 -30.59 -17.70
C LEU A 746 -0.25 -30.90 -18.68
N VAL A 747 -0.01 -30.85 -19.99
CA VAL A 747 -0.99 -31.26 -21.00
C VAL A 747 -1.32 -32.74 -20.86
N GLY A 748 -0.31 -33.60 -20.68
CA GLY A 748 -0.50 -35.05 -20.48
C GLY A 748 -1.29 -35.44 -19.22
N THR A 749 -1.43 -34.52 -18.27
CA THR A 749 -2.16 -34.71 -16.99
C THR A 749 -3.45 -33.89 -16.91
N ASP A 750 -3.87 -33.26 -18.02
CA ASP A 750 -5.07 -32.40 -18.07
C ASP A 750 -4.98 -31.25 -17.04
N LEU A 751 -3.76 -30.73 -16.84
CA LEU A 751 -3.44 -29.55 -16.05
C LEU A 751 -3.08 -28.34 -16.94
N ALA A 752 -2.93 -28.57 -18.24
CA ALA A 752 -2.81 -27.55 -19.27
C ALA A 752 -3.57 -27.98 -20.54
N ILE A 753 -4.00 -27.02 -21.35
CA ILE A 753 -4.67 -27.32 -22.62
C ILE A 753 -3.65 -27.65 -23.73
N PRO A 754 -4.00 -28.50 -24.70
CA PRO A 754 -3.12 -28.79 -25.83
C PRO A 754 -2.72 -27.52 -26.59
N THR A 755 -1.47 -27.45 -27.06
CA THR A 755 -0.90 -26.29 -27.75
C THR A 755 -1.75 -25.84 -28.93
N GLU A 756 -2.32 -26.76 -29.72
CA GLU A 756 -3.20 -26.42 -30.85
C GLU A 756 -4.50 -25.72 -30.40
N THR A 757 -5.03 -26.08 -29.23
CA THR A 757 -6.18 -25.40 -28.64
C THR A 757 -5.78 -24.03 -28.09
N LEU A 758 -4.61 -23.92 -27.46
CA LEU A 758 -4.05 -22.65 -27.00
C LEU A 758 -3.84 -21.68 -28.17
N LYS A 759 -3.28 -22.15 -29.30
CA LYS A 759 -3.09 -21.36 -30.52
C LYS A 759 -4.39 -20.76 -31.04
N MET A 760 -5.49 -21.50 -30.97
CA MET A 760 -6.81 -21.02 -31.40
C MET A 760 -7.42 -20.00 -30.42
N THR A 761 -7.09 -20.08 -29.13
CA THR A 761 -7.83 -19.39 -28.06
C THR A 761 -7.07 -18.21 -27.46
N PHE A 762 -5.75 -18.10 -27.67
CA PHE A 762 -4.89 -17.08 -27.04
C PHE A 762 -5.31 -15.64 -27.32
N LEU A 763 -5.40 -15.20 -28.60
CA LEU A 763 -5.82 -13.81 -28.89
C LEU A 763 -7.28 -13.52 -28.50
N PRO A 764 -8.26 -14.42 -28.75
CA PRO A 764 -9.61 -14.26 -28.21
C PRO A 764 -9.64 -14.10 -26.68
N GLU A 765 -8.87 -14.91 -25.93
CA GLU A 765 -8.79 -14.81 -24.47
C GLU A 765 -8.14 -13.51 -24.03
N LEU A 766 -7.06 -13.07 -24.69
CA LEU A 766 -6.42 -11.79 -24.42
C LEU A 766 -7.38 -10.61 -24.65
N TYR A 767 -8.14 -10.62 -25.75
CA TYR A 767 -9.12 -9.60 -26.09
C TYR A 767 -10.21 -9.48 -25.01
N VAL A 768 -10.79 -10.62 -24.61
CA VAL A 768 -11.80 -10.65 -23.53
C VAL A 768 -11.19 -10.15 -22.22
N THR A 769 -9.95 -10.51 -21.91
CA THR A 769 -9.26 -10.03 -20.71
C THR A 769 -9.12 -8.51 -20.71
N ILE A 770 -8.79 -7.90 -21.85
CA ILE A 770 -8.72 -6.44 -22.02
C ILE A 770 -10.09 -5.82 -21.78
N LEU A 771 -11.14 -6.31 -22.47
CA LEU A 771 -12.50 -5.75 -22.32
C LEU A 771 -13.02 -5.85 -20.88
N TYR A 772 -12.81 -6.99 -20.23
CA TYR A 772 -13.22 -7.18 -18.83
C TYR A 772 -12.50 -6.20 -17.91
N THR A 773 -11.19 -6.05 -18.09
CA THR A 773 -10.38 -5.14 -17.27
C THR A 773 -10.76 -3.67 -17.55
N LEU A 774 -11.08 -3.32 -18.80
CA LEU A 774 -11.56 -2.00 -19.20
C LEU A 774 -12.91 -1.69 -18.56
N GLY A 775 -13.83 -2.66 -18.53
CA GLY A 775 -15.10 -2.53 -17.80
C GLY A 775 -14.91 -2.27 -16.29
N LYS A 776 -13.84 -2.80 -15.69
CA LYS A 776 -13.48 -2.54 -14.28
C LYS A 776 -12.84 -1.17 -14.04
N ALA A 777 -12.15 -0.61 -15.04
CA ALA A 777 -11.61 0.75 -14.96
C ALA A 777 -12.72 1.81 -14.95
N LEU A 778 -13.88 1.51 -15.56
CA LEU A 778 -15.00 2.45 -15.60
C LEU A 778 -15.71 2.55 -14.24
N PRO A 779 -16.02 3.77 -13.76
CA PRO A 779 -16.66 3.98 -12.46
C PRO A 779 -18.03 3.29 -12.36
N ASN A 780 -18.31 2.68 -11.20
CA ASN A 780 -19.64 2.21 -10.83
C ASN A 780 -20.49 3.43 -10.44
N LYS A 781 -21.58 3.69 -11.16
CA LYS A 781 -22.36 4.93 -10.99
C LYS A 781 -23.57 4.83 -10.06
N ASP A 782 -23.77 3.67 -9.43
CA ASP A 782 -24.87 3.52 -8.47
C ASP A 782 -24.70 4.42 -7.22
N ASP A 783 -23.51 4.99 -6.99
CA ASP A 783 -23.21 5.76 -5.77
C ASP A 783 -23.31 7.31 -5.92
N GLU A 784 -23.31 7.92 -7.13
CA GLU A 784 -23.13 9.40 -7.22
C GLU A 784 -23.97 10.20 -8.25
N ASP A 785 -24.64 9.61 -9.25
CA ASP A 785 -25.40 10.42 -10.23
C ASP A 785 -26.64 9.71 -10.84
N PRO A 786 -27.86 10.01 -10.36
CA PRO A 786 -29.10 9.39 -10.85
C PRO A 786 -29.56 9.91 -12.24
N GLN A 787 -28.85 10.84 -12.89
CA GLN A 787 -29.25 11.38 -14.21
C GLN A 787 -28.69 10.64 -15.43
N GLY A 788 -28.17 9.42 -15.27
CA GLY A 788 -27.96 8.49 -16.40
C GLY A 788 -26.85 8.93 -17.36
N SER A 789 -25.60 8.82 -16.93
CA SER A 789 -24.44 9.17 -17.73
C SER A 789 -23.84 7.97 -18.48
N ASN A 790 -23.31 8.22 -19.69
CA ASN A 790 -22.88 7.22 -20.68
C ASN A 790 -21.95 6.10 -20.18
N SER A 791 -21.20 6.28 -19.10
CA SER A 791 -20.19 5.29 -18.65
C SER A 791 -20.77 4.00 -18.06
N GLY A 792 -21.95 4.06 -17.43
CA GLY A 792 -22.62 2.87 -16.89
C GLY A 792 -23.07 1.93 -18.02
N HIS A 793 -23.70 2.50 -19.06
CA HIS A 793 -24.08 1.78 -20.27
C HIS A 793 -22.86 1.25 -21.02
N LEU A 794 -21.77 2.02 -21.09
CA LEU A 794 -20.50 1.59 -21.69
C LEU A 794 -19.92 0.38 -20.97
N ARG A 795 -19.83 0.42 -19.63
CA ARG A 795 -19.39 -0.72 -18.82
C ARG A 795 -20.24 -1.97 -19.07
N GLN A 796 -21.56 -1.82 -19.04
CA GLN A 796 -22.49 -2.92 -19.32
C GLN A 796 -22.27 -3.52 -20.71
N ALA A 797 -22.14 -2.67 -21.72
CA ALA A 797 -21.88 -3.09 -23.09
C ALA A 797 -20.55 -3.85 -23.20
N LEU A 798 -19.48 -3.36 -22.58
CA LEU A 798 -18.17 -4.04 -22.60
C LEU A 798 -18.25 -5.42 -21.94
N VAL A 799 -18.90 -5.53 -20.78
CA VAL A 799 -19.09 -6.80 -20.06
C VAL A 799 -19.92 -7.80 -20.88
N ILE A 800 -20.99 -7.35 -21.55
CA ILE A 800 -21.83 -8.20 -22.41
C ILE A 800 -21.07 -8.67 -23.66
N SER A 801 -20.27 -7.78 -24.27
CA SER A 801 -19.41 -8.15 -25.40
C SER A 801 -18.35 -9.18 -24.97
N ALA A 802 -17.71 -8.95 -23.82
CA ALA A 802 -16.75 -9.89 -23.24
C ALA A 802 -17.41 -11.26 -23.05
N LEU A 803 -18.61 -11.32 -22.45
CA LEU A 803 -19.35 -12.57 -22.21
C LEU A 803 -19.61 -13.35 -23.51
N SER A 804 -20.05 -12.67 -24.55
CA SER A 804 -20.43 -13.33 -25.81
C SER A 804 -19.22 -13.98 -26.49
N THR A 805 -18.07 -13.31 -26.48
CA THR A 805 -16.80 -13.86 -26.97
C THR A 805 -16.28 -14.97 -26.04
N CYS A 806 -16.41 -14.77 -24.73
CA CYS A 806 -16.13 -15.76 -23.68
C CYS A 806 -16.81 -17.11 -23.93
N ALA A 807 -18.10 -17.11 -24.27
CA ALA A 807 -18.84 -18.34 -24.55
C ALA A 807 -18.26 -19.14 -25.73
N LYS A 808 -17.72 -18.44 -26.74
CA LYS A 808 -17.05 -19.08 -27.89
C LYS A 808 -15.69 -19.66 -27.50
N VAL A 809 -14.88 -18.90 -26.75
CA VAL A 809 -13.60 -19.37 -26.21
C VAL A 809 -13.81 -20.61 -25.34
N ASN A 810 -14.77 -20.57 -24.41
CA ASN A 810 -15.12 -21.69 -23.54
C ASN A 810 -15.54 -22.94 -24.33
N LYS A 811 -16.36 -22.76 -25.37
CA LYS A 811 -16.76 -23.86 -26.27
C LYS A 811 -15.57 -24.46 -27.02
N ALA A 812 -14.64 -23.61 -27.47
CA ALA A 812 -13.45 -24.01 -28.20
C ALA A 812 -12.41 -24.71 -27.32
N MET A 813 -12.25 -24.27 -26.06
CA MET A 813 -11.39 -24.92 -25.07
C MET A 813 -11.97 -26.24 -24.55
N GLY A 814 -13.30 -26.39 -24.55
CA GLY A 814 -13.99 -27.50 -23.91
C GLY A 814 -13.94 -27.46 -22.37
N ALA A 815 -13.44 -26.36 -21.80
CA ALA A 815 -13.25 -26.16 -20.37
C ALA A 815 -13.40 -24.69 -19.97
N MET A 816 -13.73 -24.44 -18.71
CA MET A 816 -13.91 -23.11 -18.15
C MET A 816 -12.57 -22.39 -18.00
N PHE A 817 -12.53 -21.11 -18.38
CA PHE A 817 -11.35 -20.24 -18.22
C PHE A 817 -11.63 -19.05 -17.32
N LEU A 818 -10.57 -18.45 -16.77
CA LEU A 818 -10.62 -17.47 -15.68
C LEU A 818 -11.53 -16.28 -16.01
N VAL A 819 -11.35 -15.65 -17.18
CA VAL A 819 -12.11 -14.44 -17.50
C VAL A 819 -13.58 -14.73 -17.75
N TYR A 820 -13.95 -15.92 -18.26
CA TYR A 820 -15.35 -16.35 -18.33
C TYR A 820 -16.02 -16.33 -16.96
N PHE A 821 -15.34 -16.90 -15.96
CA PHE A 821 -15.82 -16.90 -14.58
C PHE A 821 -15.98 -15.47 -14.04
N LEU A 822 -14.97 -14.62 -14.25
CA LEU A 822 -14.95 -13.25 -13.73
C LEU A 822 -16.04 -12.36 -14.36
N VAL A 823 -16.21 -12.44 -15.68
CA VAL A 823 -17.27 -11.73 -16.40
C VAL A 823 -18.64 -12.15 -15.88
N MET A 824 -18.85 -13.45 -15.67
CA MET A 824 -20.12 -13.96 -15.16
C MET A 824 -20.40 -13.57 -13.71
N THR A 825 -19.37 -13.60 -12.86
CA THR A 825 -19.46 -13.10 -11.48
C THR A 825 -19.94 -11.64 -11.45
N ASP A 826 -19.41 -10.82 -12.34
CA ASP A 826 -19.79 -9.41 -12.46
C ASP A 826 -21.22 -9.22 -12.98
N ILE A 827 -21.66 -10.03 -13.95
CA ILE A 827 -23.02 -9.96 -14.47
C ILE A 827 -24.04 -10.32 -13.39
N LEU A 828 -23.76 -11.34 -12.59
CA LEU A 828 -24.62 -11.75 -11.48
C LEU A 828 -24.72 -10.65 -10.40
N GLY A 829 -23.61 -9.96 -10.12
CA GLY A 829 -23.60 -8.85 -9.16
C GLY A 829 -24.40 -7.64 -9.63
N ASN A 830 -24.49 -7.43 -10.94
CA ASN A 830 -25.23 -6.34 -11.56
C ASN A 830 -26.60 -6.82 -12.07
N ALA A 831 -27.38 -7.50 -11.23
CA ALA A 831 -28.68 -8.09 -11.61
C ALA A 831 -29.72 -7.09 -12.18
N SER A 832 -29.53 -5.79 -11.99
CA SER A 832 -30.26 -4.73 -12.70
C SER A 832 -30.09 -4.78 -14.23
N ILE A 833 -28.98 -5.32 -14.74
CA ILE A 833 -28.73 -5.59 -16.17
C ILE A 833 -29.73 -6.62 -16.72
N VAL A 834 -30.22 -7.54 -15.89
CA VAL A 834 -31.18 -8.58 -16.31
C VAL A 834 -32.60 -8.00 -16.44
N LYS A 835 -32.97 -7.00 -15.63
CA LYS A 835 -34.28 -6.31 -15.72
C LYS A 835 -34.51 -5.57 -17.06
N LEU A 836 -33.45 -5.24 -17.81
CA LEU A 836 -33.56 -4.57 -19.11
C LEU A 836 -33.89 -5.50 -20.28
N ARG A 837 -33.97 -6.82 -20.08
CA ARG A 837 -34.41 -7.77 -21.12
C ARG A 837 -35.92 -7.99 -21.05
N GLY A 838 -36.69 -7.08 -21.63
CA GLY A 838 -38.15 -7.20 -21.79
C GLY A 838 -38.64 -8.36 -22.67
N GLU A 839 -37.86 -9.42 -22.88
CA GLU A 839 -38.21 -10.59 -23.71
C GLU A 839 -38.13 -11.88 -22.88
N GLN A 840 -39.30 -12.44 -22.54
CA GLN A 840 -39.43 -13.70 -21.79
C GLN A 840 -38.67 -14.89 -22.43
N ASN A 841 -38.54 -14.94 -23.76
CA ASN A 841 -37.83 -16.01 -24.47
C ASN A 841 -36.30 -16.01 -24.22
N SER A 842 -35.72 -14.90 -23.75
CA SER A 842 -34.31 -14.81 -23.34
C SER A 842 -34.08 -15.43 -21.96
N LEU A 843 -35.07 -15.37 -21.07
CA LEU A 843 -34.91 -15.72 -19.67
C LEU A 843 -34.66 -17.23 -19.50
N ASP A 844 -35.39 -18.09 -20.23
CA ASP A 844 -35.22 -19.54 -20.15
C ASP A 844 -33.89 -20.02 -20.71
N LYS A 845 -33.38 -19.37 -21.76
CA LYS A 845 -32.03 -19.64 -22.28
C LYS A 845 -30.96 -19.17 -21.30
N GLN A 846 -31.12 -17.99 -20.69
CA GLN A 846 -30.22 -17.51 -19.63
C GLN A 846 -30.25 -18.43 -18.40
N LYS A 847 -31.42 -18.96 -18.03
CA LYS A 847 -31.56 -19.96 -16.96
C LYS A 847 -30.84 -21.25 -17.33
N GLN A 848 -30.98 -21.73 -18.57
CA GLN A 848 -30.29 -22.93 -19.03
C GLN A 848 -28.77 -22.75 -19.05
N ASP A 849 -28.30 -21.61 -19.54
CA ASP A 849 -26.88 -21.24 -19.57
C ASP A 849 -26.32 -21.11 -18.14
N MET A 850 -27.05 -20.45 -17.23
CA MET A 850 -26.70 -20.40 -15.80
C MET A 850 -26.69 -21.79 -15.17
N ASN A 851 -27.73 -22.61 -15.39
CA ASN A 851 -27.83 -23.96 -14.81
C ASN A 851 -26.71 -24.90 -15.29
N GLN A 852 -26.32 -24.82 -16.57
CA GLN A 852 -25.14 -25.50 -17.08
C GLN A 852 -23.85 -24.94 -16.45
N MET A 853 -23.79 -23.62 -16.27
CA MET A 853 -22.65 -22.96 -15.65
C MET A 853 -22.46 -23.38 -14.19
N ILE A 854 -23.53 -23.37 -13.38
CA ILE A 854 -23.52 -23.76 -11.96
C ILE A 854 -23.06 -25.20 -11.78
N LYS A 855 -23.41 -26.09 -12.73
CA LYS A 855 -22.93 -27.46 -12.74
C LYS A 855 -21.43 -27.57 -13.02
N GLY A 856 -20.87 -26.65 -13.83
CA GLY A 856 -19.43 -26.56 -14.09
C GLY A 856 -18.63 -25.79 -13.03
N LEU A 857 -19.29 -24.99 -12.19
CA LEU A 857 -18.68 -24.14 -11.16
C LEU A 857 -18.42 -24.85 -9.82
N THR A 858 -18.74 -26.14 -9.72
CA THR A 858 -18.40 -26.96 -8.55
C THR A 858 -16.89 -27.12 -8.40
N THR A 859 -16.12 -26.90 -9.47
CA THR A 859 -14.66 -26.86 -9.43
C THR A 859 -14.20 -25.42 -9.24
N SER A 860 -13.45 -25.15 -8.17
CA SER A 860 -12.72 -23.88 -7.96
C SER A 860 -11.58 -23.67 -8.96
N GLN A 861 -11.59 -24.39 -10.08
CA GLN A 861 -10.50 -24.51 -11.03
C GLN A 861 -10.95 -24.01 -12.41
N CYS A 862 -10.11 -23.21 -13.04
CA CYS A 862 -10.31 -22.69 -14.39
C CYS A 862 -8.96 -22.62 -15.11
N TYR A 863 -8.95 -22.64 -16.43
CA TYR A 863 -7.74 -22.36 -17.19
C TYR A 863 -7.48 -20.85 -17.26
N ASP A 864 -6.25 -20.40 -17.02
CA ASP A 864 -5.79 -19.04 -17.30
C ASP A 864 -4.71 -19.15 -18.38
N PHE A 865 -4.91 -18.59 -19.58
CA PHE A 865 -4.02 -18.74 -20.74
C PHE A 865 -3.45 -20.16 -20.92
N GLY A 866 -4.33 -21.15 -20.80
CA GLY A 866 -4.02 -22.55 -21.06
C GLY A 866 -3.43 -23.37 -19.92
N VAL A 867 -3.21 -22.84 -18.72
CA VAL A 867 -2.81 -23.64 -17.53
C VAL A 867 -3.89 -23.58 -16.47
N LEU A 868 -4.16 -24.71 -15.82
CA LEU A 868 -5.15 -24.81 -14.76
C LEU A 868 -4.73 -23.96 -13.55
N ALA A 869 -5.65 -23.12 -13.08
CA ALA A 869 -5.49 -22.21 -11.95
C ALA A 869 -6.67 -22.38 -10.99
N ASN A 870 -6.39 -22.26 -9.69
CA ASN A 870 -7.42 -22.20 -8.67
C ASN A 870 -7.86 -20.74 -8.53
N LEU A 871 -9.16 -20.49 -8.62
CA LEU A 871 -9.77 -19.15 -8.51
C LEU A 871 -9.48 -18.48 -7.15
N GLY A 872 -9.10 -19.27 -6.15
CA GLY A 872 -8.89 -18.79 -4.79
C GLY A 872 -10.21 -18.49 -4.08
N ASN A 873 -10.18 -18.55 -2.75
CA ASN A 873 -11.40 -18.47 -1.95
C ASN A 873 -12.11 -17.10 -2.09
N ILE A 874 -11.35 -16.01 -2.27
CA ILE A 874 -11.93 -14.65 -2.40
C ILE A 874 -12.79 -14.51 -3.65
N ILE A 875 -12.33 -15.02 -4.80
CA ILE A 875 -13.08 -14.94 -6.06
C ILE A 875 -14.34 -15.82 -5.97
N VAL A 876 -14.22 -17.01 -5.38
CA VAL A 876 -15.37 -17.90 -5.16
C VAL A 876 -16.38 -17.27 -4.18
N MET A 877 -15.92 -16.60 -3.12
CA MET A 877 -16.80 -15.87 -2.20
C MET A 877 -17.55 -14.74 -2.91
N ASN A 878 -16.87 -13.93 -3.74
CA ASN A 878 -17.52 -12.89 -4.55
C ASN A 878 -18.57 -13.48 -5.49
N TYR A 879 -18.27 -14.61 -6.11
CA TYR A 879 -19.22 -15.32 -6.95
C TYR A 879 -20.44 -15.79 -6.16
N CYS A 880 -20.24 -16.47 -5.02
CA CYS A 880 -21.33 -16.92 -4.16
C CYS A 880 -22.21 -15.75 -3.71
N ALA A 881 -21.60 -14.64 -3.28
CA ALA A 881 -22.30 -13.43 -2.86
C ALA A 881 -23.15 -12.86 -4.00
N ASN A 882 -22.55 -12.63 -5.17
CA ASN A 882 -23.26 -12.10 -6.33
C ASN A 882 -24.39 -13.01 -6.80
N LEU A 883 -24.19 -14.33 -6.74
CA LEU A 883 -25.22 -15.29 -7.09
C LEU A 883 -26.37 -15.31 -6.08
N MET A 884 -26.09 -15.14 -4.78
CA MET A 884 -27.13 -15.00 -3.76
C MET A 884 -27.94 -13.71 -3.95
N LYS A 885 -27.29 -12.59 -4.30
CA LYS A 885 -27.98 -11.35 -4.67
C LYS A 885 -28.92 -11.59 -5.85
N TYR A 886 -28.43 -12.26 -6.88
CA TYR A 886 -29.25 -12.65 -8.03
C TYR A 886 -30.45 -13.52 -7.62
N CYS A 887 -30.23 -14.58 -6.83
CA CYS A 887 -31.31 -15.44 -6.34
C CYS A 887 -32.35 -14.65 -5.53
N THR A 888 -31.92 -13.71 -4.69
CA THR A 888 -32.80 -12.85 -3.88
C THR A 888 -33.67 -11.98 -4.78
N ILE A 889 -33.06 -11.27 -5.74
CA ILE A 889 -33.76 -10.39 -6.67
C ILE A 889 -34.75 -11.15 -7.55
N VAL A 890 -34.39 -12.34 -8.05
CA VAL A 890 -35.30 -13.10 -8.91
C VAL A 890 -36.43 -13.73 -8.10
N ALA A 891 -36.16 -14.26 -6.91
CA ALA A 891 -37.19 -14.83 -6.04
C ALA A 891 -38.24 -13.79 -5.59
N GLU A 892 -37.86 -12.52 -5.44
CA GLU A 892 -38.81 -11.44 -5.17
C GLU A 892 -39.78 -11.16 -6.34
N ASN A 893 -39.37 -11.46 -7.58
CA ASN A 893 -40.10 -11.11 -8.80
C ASN A 893 -40.78 -12.30 -9.49
N ALA A 894 -40.39 -13.53 -9.15
CA ALA A 894 -40.90 -14.75 -9.77
C ALA A 894 -41.17 -15.83 -8.71
N GLU A 895 -42.29 -16.57 -8.83
CA GLU A 895 -42.62 -17.75 -8.01
C GLU A 895 -41.71 -18.96 -8.34
N GLU A 896 -40.40 -18.74 -8.49
CA GLU A 896 -39.43 -19.75 -8.93
C GLU A 896 -38.80 -20.47 -7.75
N VAL A 897 -39.41 -21.59 -7.36
CA VAL A 897 -39.04 -22.45 -6.22
C VAL A 897 -37.62 -23.05 -6.35
N ASP A 898 -37.07 -23.18 -7.56
CA ASP A 898 -35.79 -23.88 -7.81
C ASP A 898 -34.53 -23.04 -7.49
N LEU A 899 -34.64 -21.72 -7.28
CA LEU A 899 -33.50 -20.84 -6.99
C LEU A 899 -33.12 -20.79 -5.50
N ILE A 900 -34.07 -21.05 -4.60
CA ILE A 900 -33.83 -21.01 -3.15
C ILE A 900 -32.83 -22.10 -2.69
N PRO A 901 -32.98 -23.39 -3.08
CA PRO A 901 -32.01 -24.43 -2.70
C PRO A 901 -30.60 -24.11 -3.20
N MET A 902 -30.50 -23.45 -4.35
CA MET A 902 -29.25 -23.04 -4.93
C MET A 902 -28.59 -21.90 -4.13
N GLY A 903 -29.34 -20.85 -3.80
CA GLY A 903 -28.88 -19.79 -2.91
C GLY A 903 -28.43 -20.34 -1.55
N GLN A 904 -29.15 -21.32 -0.99
CA GLN A 904 -28.78 -21.97 0.27
C GLN A 904 -27.44 -22.71 0.19
N ARG A 905 -27.15 -23.38 -0.94
CA ARG A 905 -25.82 -24.00 -1.17
C ARG A 905 -24.72 -22.94 -1.24
N MET A 906 -24.96 -21.82 -1.92
CA MET A 906 -23.99 -20.73 -2.03
C MET A 906 -23.75 -20.03 -0.70
N TYR A 907 -24.80 -19.83 0.11
CA TYR A 907 -24.70 -19.34 1.48
C TYR A 907 -23.78 -20.22 2.32
N GLY A 908 -24.04 -21.54 2.33
CA GLY A 908 -23.21 -22.49 3.08
C GLY A 908 -21.75 -22.46 2.62
N LYS A 909 -21.52 -22.45 1.30
CA LYS A 909 -20.17 -22.43 0.75
C LYS A 909 -19.43 -21.13 1.06
N MET A 910 -20.09 -19.98 0.90
CA MET A 910 -19.48 -18.68 1.20
C MET A 910 -19.08 -18.59 2.67
N LEU A 911 -19.94 -19.01 3.60
CA LEU A 911 -19.63 -18.96 5.04
C LEU A 911 -18.52 -19.93 5.44
N GLU A 912 -18.44 -21.11 4.81
CA GLU A 912 -17.32 -22.03 4.97
C GLU A 912 -16.00 -21.34 4.58
N LEU A 913 -15.96 -20.72 3.40
CA LEU A 913 -14.78 -20.02 2.88
C LEU A 913 -14.39 -18.81 3.75
N VAL A 914 -15.36 -18.01 4.20
CA VAL A 914 -15.14 -16.94 5.17
C VAL A 914 -14.49 -17.48 6.45
N GLY A 915 -14.95 -18.64 6.93
CA GLY A 915 -14.38 -19.31 8.10
C GLY A 915 -12.94 -19.80 7.88
N ILE A 916 -12.63 -20.33 6.70
CA ILE A 916 -11.28 -20.76 6.32
C ILE A 916 -10.32 -19.56 6.28
N GLU A 917 -10.69 -18.49 5.56
CA GLU A 917 -9.85 -17.29 5.43
C GLU A 917 -9.65 -16.58 6.78
N SER A 918 -10.70 -16.48 7.59
CA SER A 918 -10.60 -15.90 8.94
C SER A 918 -9.66 -16.69 9.85
N LYS A 919 -9.63 -18.03 9.75
CA LYS A 919 -8.69 -18.88 10.49
C LYS A 919 -7.25 -18.75 9.98
N ALA A 920 -7.08 -18.52 8.69
CA ALA A 920 -5.79 -18.25 8.06
C ALA A 920 -5.23 -16.86 8.39
N GLY A 921 -6.01 -16.00 9.06
CA GLY A 921 -5.63 -14.61 9.34
C GLY A 921 -5.83 -13.66 8.16
N ASN A 922 -6.37 -14.14 7.05
CA ASN A 922 -6.68 -13.37 5.85
C ASN A 922 -8.10 -12.82 5.96
N THR A 923 -8.30 -11.72 6.67
CA THR A 923 -9.65 -11.13 6.77
C THR A 923 -10.04 -10.56 5.40
N PRO A 924 -11.10 -11.06 4.72
CA PRO A 924 -11.47 -10.54 3.41
C PRO A 924 -11.82 -9.06 3.49
N THR A 925 -11.36 -8.25 2.53
CA THR A 925 -11.68 -6.82 2.45
C THR A 925 -13.20 -6.56 2.42
N LYS A 926 -13.94 -7.44 1.74
CA LYS A 926 -15.41 -7.42 1.60
C LYS A 926 -16.16 -8.26 2.64
N LEU A 927 -15.55 -8.59 3.77
CA LEU A 927 -16.15 -9.47 4.77
C LEU A 927 -17.54 -8.99 5.25
N THR A 928 -17.68 -7.68 5.47
CA THR A 928 -18.96 -7.07 5.84
C THR A 928 -20.01 -7.23 4.75
N GLU A 929 -19.67 -6.96 3.48
CA GLU A 929 -20.57 -7.15 2.35
C GLU A 929 -21.05 -8.60 2.22
N TYR A 930 -20.17 -9.57 2.49
CA TYR A 930 -20.54 -11.00 2.48
C TYR A 930 -21.56 -11.32 3.57
N TYR A 931 -21.37 -10.80 4.79
CA TYR A 931 -22.35 -10.99 5.87
C TYR A 931 -23.67 -10.27 5.60
N ILE A 932 -23.66 -9.06 5.04
CA ILE A 932 -24.88 -8.35 4.64
C ILE A 932 -25.63 -9.19 3.59
N THR A 933 -24.95 -9.60 2.52
CA THR A 933 -25.54 -10.41 1.45
C THR A 933 -26.12 -11.73 1.98
N ALA A 934 -25.43 -12.38 2.92
CA ALA A 934 -25.92 -13.57 3.60
C ALA A 934 -27.18 -13.30 4.43
N GLY A 935 -27.21 -12.15 5.14
CA GLY A 935 -28.34 -11.71 5.93
C GLY A 935 -29.57 -11.39 5.06
N GLU A 936 -29.38 -10.69 3.95
CA GLU A 936 -30.43 -10.36 2.98
C GLU A 936 -31.08 -11.63 2.42
N PHE A 937 -30.25 -12.59 1.99
CA PHE A 937 -30.73 -13.88 1.49
C PHE A 937 -31.57 -14.64 2.54
N LYS A 938 -31.10 -14.70 3.80
CA LYS A 938 -31.82 -15.36 4.90
C LYS A 938 -33.09 -14.62 5.31
N PHE A 939 -33.10 -13.29 5.21
CA PHE A 939 -34.28 -12.49 5.46
C PHE A 939 -35.38 -12.79 4.43
N MET A 940 -34.99 -12.94 3.16
CA MET A 940 -35.87 -13.34 2.07
C MET A 940 -36.45 -14.75 2.27
N THR A 941 -35.64 -15.73 2.71
CA THR A 941 -36.12 -17.10 3.00
C THR A 941 -36.87 -17.23 4.34
N GLU A 942 -37.17 -16.11 5.00
CA GLU A 942 -37.86 -16.02 6.30
C GLU A 942 -37.13 -16.66 7.49
N GLU A 943 -35.83 -16.93 7.36
CA GLU A 943 -34.94 -17.41 8.42
C GLU A 943 -34.41 -16.24 9.27
N LEU A 944 -35.33 -15.53 9.93
CA LEU A 944 -35.07 -14.22 10.55
C LEU A 944 -33.98 -14.23 11.65
N GLU A 945 -33.82 -15.33 12.39
CA GLU A 945 -32.77 -15.43 13.42
C GLU A 945 -31.36 -15.51 12.81
N GLU A 946 -31.19 -16.30 11.74
CA GLU A 946 -29.93 -16.38 11.00
C GLU A 946 -29.61 -15.06 10.31
N ALA A 947 -30.61 -14.42 9.69
CA ALA A 947 -30.48 -13.11 9.09
C ALA A 947 -29.98 -12.07 10.12
N ALA A 948 -30.60 -12.02 11.30
CA ALA A 948 -30.18 -11.13 12.37
C ALA A 948 -28.73 -11.41 12.82
N GLU A 949 -28.32 -12.68 12.89
CA GLU A 949 -26.95 -13.01 13.27
C GLU A 949 -25.92 -12.60 12.21
N MET A 950 -26.23 -12.74 10.93
CA MET A 950 -25.35 -12.27 9.85
C MET A 950 -25.19 -10.75 9.88
N PHE A 951 -26.28 -9.98 10.00
CA PHE A 951 -26.19 -8.52 10.13
C PHE A 951 -25.43 -8.08 11.39
N ARG A 952 -25.58 -8.80 12.52
CA ARG A 952 -24.75 -8.54 13.71
C ARG A 952 -23.26 -8.82 13.47
N LYS A 953 -22.93 -9.87 12.73
CA LYS A 953 -21.54 -10.15 12.35
C LYS A 953 -20.98 -9.04 11.47
N ALA A 954 -21.71 -8.59 10.45
CA ALA A 954 -21.36 -7.43 9.62
C ALA A 954 -21.09 -6.19 10.50
N TYR A 955 -22.04 -5.85 11.39
CA TYR A 955 -21.90 -4.73 12.32
C TYR A 955 -20.66 -4.83 13.22
N ARG A 956 -20.38 -6.03 13.78
CA ARG A 956 -19.21 -6.26 14.64
C ARG A 956 -17.89 -6.17 13.88
N VAL A 957 -17.86 -6.55 12.59
CA VAL A 957 -16.67 -6.43 11.75
C VAL A 957 -16.34 -4.95 11.52
N GLU A 958 -17.33 -4.14 11.16
CA GLU A 958 -17.14 -2.70 10.96
C GLU A 958 -16.80 -1.96 12.24
N LEU A 959 -17.39 -2.33 13.38
CA LEU A 959 -17.10 -1.68 14.66
C LEU A 959 -15.63 -1.86 15.10
N LYS A 960 -14.95 -2.89 14.59
CA LYS A 960 -13.52 -3.15 14.87
C LYS A 960 -12.59 -2.38 13.93
N ARG A 961 -13.12 -1.75 12.87
CA ARG A 961 -12.31 -0.94 11.97
C ARG A 961 -12.00 0.40 12.64
N GLU A 962 -10.82 0.93 12.34
CA GLU A 962 -10.39 2.26 12.83
C GLU A 962 -11.21 3.38 12.18
N GLU A 963 -11.78 3.14 10.99
CA GLU A 963 -12.67 4.04 10.26
C GLU A 963 -14.03 3.39 10.01
N TYR A 964 -15.11 4.15 10.24
CA TYR A 964 -16.48 3.69 10.01
C TYR A 964 -16.80 3.67 8.51
N HIS A 965 -17.04 2.48 7.94
CA HIS A 965 -17.49 2.32 6.56
C HIS A 965 -19.01 2.46 6.45
N PRO A 966 -19.58 3.01 5.36
CA PRO A 966 -21.03 3.12 5.15
C PRO A 966 -21.81 1.82 5.34
N SER A 967 -21.18 0.68 5.06
CA SER A 967 -21.77 -0.66 5.23
C SER A 967 -22.19 -1.00 6.68
N ILE A 968 -21.69 -0.29 7.70
CA ILE A 968 -22.22 -0.44 9.07
C ILE A 968 -23.66 0.10 9.16
N GLY A 969 -23.98 1.13 8.38
CA GLY A 969 -25.31 1.70 8.23
C GLY A 969 -26.26 0.68 7.62
N ASP A 970 -25.86 0.05 6.52
CA ASP A 970 -26.63 -1.01 5.84
C ASP A 970 -26.91 -2.18 6.79
N ALA A 971 -25.87 -2.68 7.48
CA ALA A 971 -26.02 -3.77 8.44
C ALA A 971 -27.00 -3.44 9.58
N LEU A 972 -26.99 -2.19 10.08
CA LEU A 972 -27.94 -1.73 11.11
C LEU A 972 -29.36 -1.58 10.56
N LEU A 973 -29.48 -1.03 9.35
CA LEU A 973 -30.76 -0.83 8.68
C LEU A 973 -31.47 -2.17 8.47
N ASP A 974 -30.77 -3.16 7.97
CA ASP A 974 -31.34 -4.50 7.76
C ASP A 974 -31.67 -5.20 9.07
N LEU A 975 -30.83 -5.04 10.10
CA LEU A 975 -31.12 -5.56 11.43
C LEU A 975 -32.39 -4.92 12.04
N ILE A 976 -32.64 -3.64 11.78
CA ILE A 976 -33.89 -2.96 12.15
C ILE A 976 -35.07 -3.63 11.45
N TYR A 977 -34.98 -3.90 10.14
CA TYR A 977 -36.05 -4.57 9.39
C TYR A 977 -36.34 -5.97 9.90
N VAL A 978 -35.30 -6.76 10.22
CA VAL A 978 -35.45 -8.08 10.85
C VAL A 978 -36.22 -7.98 12.16
N HIS A 979 -35.81 -7.09 13.06
CA HIS A 979 -36.50 -6.90 14.34
C HIS A 979 -37.94 -6.40 14.19
N ILE A 980 -38.23 -5.57 13.18
CA ILE A 980 -39.60 -5.17 12.86
C ILE A 980 -40.43 -6.38 12.41
N LYS A 981 -39.90 -7.25 11.53
CA LYS A 981 -40.59 -8.44 11.02
C LYS A 981 -40.82 -9.47 12.13
N GLN A 982 -39.86 -9.65 13.04
CA GLN A 982 -39.99 -10.46 14.27
C GLN A 982 -40.86 -9.81 15.36
N ASN A 983 -41.34 -8.58 15.15
CA ASN A 983 -42.09 -7.81 16.13
C ASN A 983 -41.31 -7.50 17.45
N GLU A 984 -39.99 -7.39 17.38
CA GLU A 984 -39.10 -6.99 18.47
C GLU A 984 -38.85 -5.48 18.48
N LEU A 985 -39.92 -4.68 18.50
CA LEU A 985 -39.84 -3.22 18.27
C LEU A 985 -38.92 -2.47 19.25
N ARG A 986 -38.71 -2.98 20.46
CA ARG A 986 -37.74 -2.43 21.41
C ARG A 986 -36.30 -2.53 20.89
N ARG A 987 -35.93 -3.66 20.31
CA ARG A 987 -34.59 -3.89 19.73
C ARG A 987 -34.42 -3.09 18.44
N ALA A 988 -35.46 -3.04 17.60
CA ALA A 988 -35.48 -2.16 16.43
C ALA A 988 -35.18 -0.70 16.81
N ARG A 989 -35.87 -0.17 17.83
CA ARG A 989 -35.65 1.20 18.32
C ARG A 989 -34.21 1.45 18.80
N VAL A 990 -33.58 0.47 19.46
CA VAL A 990 -32.18 0.57 19.91
C VAL A 990 -31.24 0.67 18.70
N CYS A 991 -31.42 -0.21 17.70
CA CYS A 991 -30.61 -0.20 16.49
C CYS A 991 -30.80 1.11 15.71
N THR A 992 -32.02 1.63 15.61
CA THR A 992 -32.29 2.90 14.90
C THR A 992 -31.67 4.10 15.60
N ARG A 993 -31.67 4.14 16.95
CA ARG A 993 -30.95 5.19 17.69
C ARG A 993 -29.45 5.13 17.42
N ARG A 994 -28.88 3.92 17.34
CA ARG A 994 -27.46 3.75 17.03
C ARG A 994 -27.15 4.18 15.60
N LEU A 995 -28.00 3.83 14.62
CA LEU A 995 -27.87 4.29 13.23
C LEU A 995 -27.92 5.82 13.14
N LEU A 996 -28.87 6.45 13.84
CA LEU A 996 -29.00 7.91 13.88
C LEU A 996 -27.76 8.57 14.49
N GLN A 997 -27.24 8.01 15.58
CA GLN A 997 -26.01 8.50 16.21
C GLN A 997 -24.82 8.42 15.23
N LEU A 998 -24.61 7.27 14.58
CA LEU A 998 -23.53 7.11 13.60
C LEU A 998 -23.69 8.05 12.40
N ALA A 999 -24.92 8.24 11.90
CA ALA A 999 -25.18 9.21 10.84
C ALA A 999 -24.88 10.64 11.29
N GLN A 1000 -25.23 11.03 12.51
CA GLN A 1000 -24.91 12.36 13.04
C GLN A 1000 -23.40 12.58 13.22
N ASP A 1001 -22.69 11.55 13.68
CA ASP A 1001 -21.26 11.63 13.98
C ASP A 1001 -20.39 11.53 12.71
N HIS A 1002 -20.85 10.78 11.69
CA HIS A 1002 -20.00 10.38 10.55
C HIS A 1002 -20.63 10.55 9.15
N TRP A 1003 -21.96 10.61 8.99
CA TRP A 1003 -22.66 10.74 7.69
C TRP A 1003 -23.82 11.74 7.74
N PRO A 1004 -23.56 13.05 7.85
CA PRO A 1004 -24.59 14.07 8.05
C PRO A 1004 -25.71 14.02 6.99
N GLU A 1005 -25.39 13.67 5.76
CA GLU A 1005 -26.31 13.48 4.64
C GLU A 1005 -27.34 12.35 4.87
N SER A 1006 -26.98 11.34 5.66
CA SER A 1006 -27.82 10.17 5.93
C SER A 1006 -28.75 10.34 7.14
N VAL A 1007 -28.61 11.43 7.91
CA VAL A 1007 -29.39 11.68 9.15
C VAL A 1007 -30.89 11.71 8.86
N THR A 1008 -31.32 12.38 7.79
CA THR A 1008 -32.75 12.49 7.43
C THR A 1008 -33.38 11.12 7.14
N ALA A 1009 -32.64 10.24 6.48
CA ALA A 1009 -33.10 8.87 6.20
C ALA A 1009 -33.23 8.05 7.51
N ALA A 1010 -32.22 8.14 8.39
CA ALA A 1010 -32.24 7.49 9.70
C ALA A 1010 -33.39 7.98 10.60
N GLU A 1011 -33.69 9.28 10.59
CA GLU A 1011 -34.86 9.84 11.28
C GLU A 1011 -36.18 9.31 10.72
N GLY A 1012 -36.28 9.15 9.39
CA GLY A 1012 -37.43 8.53 8.74
C GLY A 1012 -37.69 7.10 9.23
N VAL A 1013 -36.62 6.29 9.31
CA VAL A 1013 -36.69 4.93 9.86
C VAL A 1013 -37.15 4.95 11.33
N LEU A 1014 -36.62 5.88 12.14
CA LEU A 1014 -36.99 6.03 13.55
C LEU A 1014 -38.47 6.37 13.72
N LYS A 1015 -38.97 7.34 12.93
CA LYS A 1015 -40.39 7.71 12.91
C LYS A 1015 -41.26 6.51 12.54
N GLY A 1016 -40.86 5.71 11.54
CA GLY A 1016 -41.56 4.49 11.14
C GLY A 1016 -41.63 3.44 12.26
N VAL A 1017 -40.52 3.18 12.95
CA VAL A 1017 -40.47 2.26 14.11
C VAL A 1017 -41.34 2.76 15.26
N CYS A 1018 -41.24 4.04 15.60
CA CYS A 1018 -42.04 4.67 16.66
C CYS A 1018 -43.54 4.62 16.36
N CYS A 1019 -43.96 4.87 15.12
CA CYS A 1019 -45.35 4.72 14.71
C CYS A 1019 -45.84 3.28 14.96
N LYS A 1020 -45.09 2.26 14.51
CA LYS A 1020 -45.45 0.85 14.75
C LYS A 1020 -45.54 0.48 16.24
N ILE A 1021 -44.73 1.09 17.10
CA ILE A 1021 -44.80 0.91 18.57
C ILE A 1021 -46.09 1.53 19.13
N VAL A 1022 -46.40 2.78 18.74
CA VAL A 1022 -47.57 3.52 19.23
C VAL A 1022 -48.88 2.84 18.82
N PHE A 1023 -48.97 2.37 17.56
CA PHE A 1023 -50.16 1.65 17.06
C PHE A 1023 -50.35 0.24 17.66
N ARG A 1024 -49.34 -0.33 18.33
CA ARG A 1024 -49.43 -1.63 19.03
C ARG A 1024 -49.63 -1.51 20.54
N ALA A 1025 -49.66 -0.30 21.11
CA ALA A 1025 -50.05 -0.12 22.50
C ALA A 1025 -51.44 -0.79 22.69
N PRO A 1026 -51.63 -1.65 23.71
CA PRO A 1026 -52.78 -2.54 23.77
C PRO A 1026 -54.09 -1.74 23.75
N LYS A 1027 -55.09 -2.26 23.02
CA LYS A 1027 -56.51 -1.90 23.10
C LYS A 1027 -57.12 -2.15 24.49
N ARG A 1028 -56.41 -1.85 25.58
CA ARG A 1028 -56.88 -2.02 26.96
C ARG A 1028 -57.82 -0.91 27.42
N ASN A 1029 -58.01 0.16 26.63
CA ASN A 1029 -58.96 1.24 26.91
C ASN A 1029 -60.09 1.37 25.89
N GLN A 1030 -60.32 0.38 25.00
CA GLN A 1030 -61.41 0.44 24.00
C GLN A 1030 -62.67 -0.37 24.37
N GLU A 1031 -62.74 -0.98 25.56
CA GLU A 1031 -63.97 -1.64 26.02
C GLU A 1031 -64.92 -0.75 26.83
N GLU A 1032 -64.56 0.51 27.14
CA GLU A 1032 -65.45 1.42 27.90
C GLU A 1032 -66.07 2.57 27.12
N ASP A 1033 -65.90 2.68 25.80
CA ASP A 1033 -66.58 3.74 25.03
C ASP A 1033 -67.21 3.21 23.73
N LYS A 1034 -68.32 2.49 23.89
CA LYS A 1034 -69.28 2.20 22.81
C LYS A 1034 -70.27 3.36 22.64
N SER A 1035 -69.79 4.54 22.26
CA SER A 1035 -70.60 5.50 21.50
C SER A 1035 -69.72 6.63 20.95
N ASN A 1036 -69.12 6.40 19.78
CA ASN A 1036 -69.05 7.37 18.68
C ASN A 1036 -68.22 6.81 17.54
N SER A 1037 -68.88 6.51 16.42
CA SER A 1037 -68.23 6.19 15.15
C SER A 1037 -67.61 7.47 14.57
N ILE A 1038 -66.32 7.69 14.79
CA ILE A 1038 -65.55 8.66 14.02
C ILE A 1038 -64.69 7.88 13.02
N LYS A 1039 -64.96 8.09 11.73
CA LYS A 1039 -64.08 7.68 10.62
C LYS A 1039 -62.75 8.40 10.80
N VAL A 1040 -61.69 7.67 11.17
CA VAL A 1040 -60.32 8.19 11.16
C VAL A 1040 -59.78 8.03 9.75
N ASN A 1041 -59.86 9.09 8.96
CA ASN A 1041 -59.02 9.26 7.78
C ASN A 1041 -57.61 9.68 8.21
N ALA A 1042 -56.61 9.20 7.47
CA ALA A 1042 -55.17 9.43 7.61
C ALA A 1042 -54.75 10.64 8.46
N VAL A 1043 -54.18 10.37 9.64
CA VAL A 1043 -53.50 11.39 10.44
C VAL A 1043 -52.08 11.56 9.90
N ASN A 1044 -51.77 12.79 9.50
CA ASN A 1044 -50.45 13.22 9.05
C ASN A 1044 -49.43 13.11 10.20
N CYS A 1045 -48.35 12.34 10.00
CA CYS A 1045 -47.32 12.01 11.00
C CYS A 1045 -46.29 13.14 11.28
N ASP A 1046 -46.60 14.39 10.96
CA ASP A 1046 -45.63 15.51 11.07
C ASP A 1046 -45.57 16.18 12.46
N ARG A 1047 -46.31 15.71 13.47
CA ARG A 1047 -46.42 16.37 14.79
C ARG A 1047 -45.97 15.56 16.00
N VAL A 1048 -45.11 14.55 15.82
CA VAL A 1048 -44.47 13.84 16.94
C VAL A 1048 -42.99 14.23 17.00
N THR A 1049 -42.71 15.47 17.42
CA THR A 1049 -41.33 16.01 17.55
C THR A 1049 -41.05 16.60 18.93
N THR A 1050 -41.82 16.25 19.97
CA THR A 1050 -41.54 16.74 21.33
C THR A 1050 -41.98 15.74 22.39
N VAL A 1051 -41.08 14.82 22.77
CA VAL A 1051 -40.87 14.28 24.13
C VAL A 1051 -39.42 13.81 24.24
#